data_AF-A0A534TW17-F1
#
_entry.id   AF-A0A534TW17-F1
#
_cell.length_a   1.000
_cell.length_b   1.000
_cell.length_c   1.000
_cell.angle_alpha   90.00
_cell.angle_beta   90.00
_cell.angle_gamma   90.00
#
_symmetry.space_group_name_H-M   'P 1'
#
loop_
_entity.id
_entity.type
_entity.pdbx_description
1 polymer ?
#
loop_
_entity_poly.entity_id
_entity_poly.type
_entity_poly.pdbx_seq_one_letter_code
_entity_poly.pdbx_strand_id
1 'polypeptide(L)'
;MPRLLKAAVFGLLVAAIGVVASFLDLAHELEENSGLGLLFRLRGAKPAPPEVVIISIDRESSEHLGVHENPDRWSRSLHARLIEKLAEEGAKVITFDVYFVDPSSSTEDNLLAEAIRKAGNVVLAEQLKAKDISASNDAGVFTGPHRIVETKKPIFPVSSQALATAPFVLPKLPVKVNQYWTFQTAAGGSPTFPIVAFQLYALAAYDEFFRLLERADPVAARKLPPDGAGALRAHGAIRFIKEIRSIFESEASMATRLSAALERSELASRDPSKYALVKSLINLYGGADHRYLNYYGPPRSLRTVPFYQVLQSHEISQGERPIDFKGKAVFVGLSEIALTERKDSFYTAFSRADGVFLSGAEIAATAFSNLLQNAPVTPVRPPIFLVVVFFWGLLVAVIGRMASTVAAALGIAAVSIIYLIAAKYQFQADGTWYPIIIPLFIQSPLAFGGAVLWNYFDTNRERQNIRKALSYYVPDEVVDHLAENIADMRRDGQTLYGVCLFTDCAGYTTVSETIGARELSDFMHRYFAVIFEPIKQNGGLVVDLKGDAVIAVWRGGHADSTVRRQACHAALEVANAVRRFNDTLENFKLPTRISVHAGEIFLGNIGAADHYQYGVTGDTVNTASRMDGLNKYLGTEILVSEEVIHEVEGFLTREAGTFLLKGKAQPIRVYQLLSRTGEAEETQRKACAIFAEGLCAFRCRSWSQAKEKFQQSADLLRDDQLPAFYLTICERYKKQPPDETWKGFVELEEK
;
A
#
# COMPACT_ATOMS: atom_id res chain seq x y z
N MET A 1 -21.17 0.21 -4.85
CA MET A 1 -20.69 1.40 -4.11
C MET A 1 -20.06 2.38 -5.09
N PRO A 2 -20.37 3.69 -4.99
CA PRO A 2 -19.75 4.72 -5.82
C PRO A 2 -18.24 4.80 -5.58
N ARG A 3 -17.47 5.17 -6.62
CA ARG A 3 -15.99 5.24 -6.58
C ARG A 3 -15.48 6.09 -5.40
N LEU A 4 -16.16 7.21 -5.11
CA LEU A 4 -15.83 8.10 -4.00
C LEU A 4 -15.97 7.43 -2.62
N LEU A 5 -17.01 6.62 -2.41
CA LEU A 5 -17.19 5.92 -1.13
C LEU A 5 -16.09 4.88 -0.91
N LYS A 6 -15.73 4.12 -1.95
CA LYS A 6 -14.60 3.18 -1.87
C LYS A 6 -13.27 3.90 -1.59
N ALA A 7 -13.05 5.07 -2.20
CA ALA A 7 -11.87 5.89 -1.97
C ALA A 7 -11.82 6.45 -0.54
N ALA A 8 -12.96 6.90 0.00
CA ALA A 8 -13.07 7.39 1.37
C ALA A 8 -12.80 6.27 2.39
N VAL A 9 -13.35 5.07 2.21
CA VAL A 9 -13.09 3.91 3.09
C VAL A 9 -11.61 3.53 3.07
N PHE A 10 -11.00 3.46 1.87
CA PHE A 10 -9.56 3.20 1.75
C PHE A 10 -8.72 4.30 2.42
N GLY A 11 -9.08 5.56 2.23
CA GLY A 11 -8.40 6.69 2.85
C GLY A 11 -8.52 6.72 4.37
N LEU A 12 -9.69 6.36 4.93
CA LEU A 12 -9.86 6.18 6.37
C LEU A 12 -8.97 5.07 6.92
N LEU A 13 -8.78 3.98 6.18
CA LEU A 13 -7.88 2.89 6.58
C LEU A 13 -6.42 3.34 6.57
N VAL A 14 -5.95 4.04 5.52
CA VAL A 14 -4.59 4.59 5.46
C VAL A 14 -4.36 5.63 6.56
N ALA A 15 -5.35 6.49 6.81
CA ALA A 15 -5.30 7.48 7.89
C ALA A 15 -5.22 6.80 9.27
N ALA A 16 -6.05 5.78 9.52
CA ALA A 16 -6.04 5.01 10.76
C ALA A 16 -4.69 4.30 10.98
N ILE A 17 -4.10 3.70 9.94
CA ILE A 17 -2.77 3.09 10.03
C ILE A 17 -1.71 4.11 10.40
N GLY A 18 -1.74 5.31 9.81
CA GLY A 18 -0.81 6.38 10.18
C GLY A 18 -0.98 6.85 11.63
N VAL A 19 -2.22 6.98 12.10
CA VAL A 19 -2.51 7.33 13.50
C VAL A 19 -2.02 6.22 14.44
N VAL A 20 -2.29 4.95 14.15
CA VAL A 20 -1.78 3.83 14.95
C VAL A 20 -0.25 3.80 14.95
N ALA A 21 0.39 4.03 13.80
CA ALA A 21 1.85 4.11 13.69
C ALA A 21 2.43 5.23 14.56
N SER A 22 1.71 6.33 14.78
CA SER A 22 2.18 7.43 15.64
C SER A 22 2.29 7.10 17.12
N PHE A 23 1.63 6.03 17.57
CA PHE A 23 1.74 5.54 18.95
C PHE A 23 2.83 4.46 19.12
N LEU A 24 3.55 4.12 18.04
CA LEU A 24 4.67 3.17 18.11
C LEU A 24 5.96 3.93 18.44
N ASP A 25 6.68 3.48 19.46
CA ASP A 25 7.96 4.08 19.87
C ASP A 25 8.97 4.15 18.71
N LEU A 26 9.02 3.10 17.88
CA LEU A 26 9.87 3.04 16.70
C LEU A 26 9.60 4.19 15.71
N ALA A 27 8.34 4.56 15.50
CA ALA A 27 8.00 5.66 14.60
C ALA A 27 8.44 7.01 15.17
N HIS A 28 8.31 7.18 16.49
CA HIS A 28 8.77 8.38 17.18
C HIS A 28 10.30 8.51 17.13
N GLU A 29 11.03 7.41 17.35
CA GLU A 29 12.49 7.37 17.23
C GLU A 29 12.97 7.67 15.81
N LEU A 30 12.29 7.15 14.78
CA LEU A 30 12.62 7.44 13.38
C LEU A 30 12.33 8.90 13.02
N GLU A 31 11.20 9.44 13.47
CA GLU A 31 10.88 10.85 13.35
C GLU A 31 11.99 11.70 13.98
N GLU A 32 12.40 11.42 15.22
CA GLU A 32 13.41 12.20 15.93
C GLU A 32 14.83 12.04 15.33
N ASN A 33 15.25 10.82 15.01
CA ASN A 33 16.62 10.58 14.57
C ASN A 33 16.84 10.87 13.08
N SER A 34 15.90 10.46 12.24
CA SER A 34 15.98 10.59 10.79
C SER A 34 15.18 11.79 10.29
N GLY A 35 13.95 11.96 10.76
CA GLY A 35 13.04 13.02 10.32
C GLY A 35 13.60 14.42 10.62
N LEU A 36 13.85 14.70 11.89
CA LEU A 36 14.46 15.96 12.33
C LEU A 36 15.85 16.17 11.71
N GLY A 37 16.64 15.10 11.58
CA GLY A 37 17.93 15.13 10.89
C GLY A 37 17.84 15.59 9.43
N LEU A 38 16.82 15.13 8.69
CA LEU A 38 16.57 15.55 7.32
C LEU A 38 16.21 17.05 7.25
N LEU A 39 15.38 17.54 8.18
CA LEU A 39 15.03 18.97 8.24
C LEU A 39 16.25 19.86 8.49
N PHE A 40 17.15 19.46 9.41
CA PHE A 40 18.41 20.18 9.62
C PHE A 40 19.28 20.22 8.36
N ARG A 41 19.41 19.09 7.63
CA ARG A 41 20.17 19.02 6.38
C ARG A 41 19.55 19.88 5.27
N LEU A 42 18.23 19.86 5.14
CA LEU A 42 17.50 20.66 4.14
C LEU A 42 17.53 22.16 4.43
N ARG A 43 17.51 22.53 5.71
CA ARG A 43 17.64 23.93 6.17
C ARG A 43 19.07 24.43 5.99
N GLY A 44 20.06 23.58 6.22
CA GLY A 44 21.47 23.94 6.17
C GLY A 44 21.95 24.73 7.40
N ALA A 45 23.13 25.35 7.25
CA ALA A 45 23.74 26.18 8.29
C ALA A 45 23.02 27.53 8.43
N LYS A 46 22.96 28.03 9.66
CA LYS A 46 22.37 29.31 10.08
C LYS A 46 23.45 30.13 10.79
N PRO A 47 23.47 31.48 10.65
CA PRO A 47 24.37 32.32 11.43
C PRO A 47 24.18 32.12 12.94
N ALA A 48 25.30 31.88 13.64
CA ALA A 48 25.37 31.79 15.10
C ALA A 48 25.37 33.19 15.76
N PRO A 49 24.90 33.32 17.01
CA PRO A 49 24.95 34.59 17.74
C PRO A 49 26.39 35.07 17.96
N PRO A 50 26.71 36.34 17.68
CA PRO A 50 28.05 36.90 17.91
C PRO A 50 28.42 37.03 19.40
N GLU A 51 27.44 36.94 20.31
CA GLU A 51 27.62 37.03 21.75
C GLU A 51 28.25 35.78 22.38
N VAL A 52 28.44 34.71 21.60
CA VAL A 52 28.95 33.41 22.09
C VAL A 52 30.27 33.08 21.40
N VAL A 53 31.30 32.80 22.19
CA VAL A 53 32.62 32.40 21.70
C VAL A 53 33.04 31.11 22.41
N ILE A 54 33.54 30.15 21.63
CA ILE A 54 34.12 28.92 22.14
C ILE A 54 35.63 29.08 22.12
N ILE A 55 36.30 28.73 23.21
CA ILE A 55 37.75 28.59 23.27
C ILE A 55 38.06 27.10 23.25
N SER A 56 38.62 26.63 22.14
CA SER A 56 38.94 25.22 21.96
C SER A 56 40.23 24.85 22.66
N ILE A 57 40.13 23.88 23.56
CA ILE A 57 41.28 23.10 24.01
C ILE A 57 41.46 21.98 22.97
N ASP A 58 42.49 22.12 22.14
CA ASP A 58 42.76 21.25 21.00
C ASP A 58 44.25 20.96 20.84
N ARG A 59 44.56 20.03 19.92
CA ARG A 59 45.92 19.64 19.60
C ARG A 59 46.77 20.83 19.12
N GLU A 60 46.20 21.70 18.30
CA GLU A 60 46.86 22.91 17.79
C GLU A 60 47.36 23.78 18.94
N SER A 61 46.52 23.98 19.96
CA SER A 61 46.89 24.70 21.18
C SER A 61 47.96 23.97 22.00
N SER A 62 47.91 22.63 22.07
CA SER A 62 48.94 21.87 22.78
C SER A 62 50.33 22.02 22.15
N GLU A 63 50.40 22.00 20.82
CA GLU A 63 51.64 22.11 20.05
C GLU A 63 52.24 23.53 20.15
N HIS A 64 51.44 24.57 19.99
CA HIS A 64 51.90 25.97 20.06
C HIS A 64 52.33 26.41 21.48
N LEU A 65 51.71 25.84 22.52
CA LEU A 65 52.06 26.15 23.91
C LEU A 65 53.16 25.24 24.46
N GLY A 66 53.56 24.19 23.72
CA GLY A 66 54.54 23.21 24.18
C GLY A 66 54.08 22.41 25.40
N VAL A 67 52.77 22.10 25.48
CA VAL A 67 52.14 21.40 26.61
C VAL A 67 51.70 19.98 26.21
N HIS A 68 51.29 19.19 27.19
CA HIS A 68 50.90 17.79 26.99
C HIS A 68 49.66 17.65 26.07
N GLU A 69 49.62 16.66 25.17
CA GLU A 69 48.49 16.45 24.23
C GLU A 69 47.16 16.11 24.92
N ASN A 70 47.21 15.52 26.12
CA ASN A 70 46.02 15.30 26.95
C ASN A 70 45.69 16.57 27.76
N PRO A 71 44.54 17.23 27.52
CA PRO A 71 44.07 18.42 28.25
C PRO A 71 43.93 18.25 29.75
N ASP A 72 43.59 17.05 30.22
CA ASP A 72 43.45 16.79 31.66
C ASP A 72 44.76 16.99 32.44
N ARG A 73 45.90 17.01 31.72
CA ARG A 73 47.24 17.22 32.28
C ARG A 73 47.75 18.66 32.11
N TRP A 74 46.93 19.57 31.59
CA TRP A 74 47.34 20.97 31.45
C TRP A 74 47.46 21.63 32.83
N SER A 75 48.51 22.42 33.02
CA SER A 75 48.75 23.13 34.27
C SER A 75 47.60 24.09 34.59
N ARG A 76 47.19 24.17 35.87
CA ARG A 76 46.15 25.11 36.30
C ARG A 76 46.58 26.58 36.16
N SER A 77 47.89 26.84 36.08
CA SER A 77 48.41 28.18 35.78
C SER A 77 48.01 28.67 34.38
N LEU A 78 47.88 27.78 33.39
CA LEU A 78 47.44 28.14 32.04
C LEU A 78 45.97 28.55 32.04
N HIS A 79 45.12 27.80 32.74
CA HIS A 79 43.71 28.14 32.90
C HIS A 79 43.52 29.45 33.69
N ALA A 80 44.35 29.68 34.72
CA ALA A 80 44.35 30.93 35.48
C ALA A 80 44.66 32.14 34.59
N ARG A 81 45.74 32.07 33.78
CA ARG A 81 46.11 33.11 32.82
C ARG A 81 45.02 33.39 31.79
N LEU A 82 44.34 32.34 31.32
CA LEU A 82 43.21 32.50 30.39
C LEU A 82 42.08 33.28 31.06
N ILE A 83 41.72 32.90 32.29
CA ILE A 83 40.64 33.57 33.05
C ILE A 83 40.95 35.04 33.27
N GLU A 84 42.17 35.36 33.71
CA GLU A 84 42.61 36.74 33.93
C GLU A 84 42.48 37.58 32.66
N LYS A 85 42.98 37.05 31.54
CA LYS A 85 42.90 37.73 30.24
C LYS A 85 41.48 37.96 29.76
N LEU A 86 40.62 36.93 29.83
CA LEU A 86 39.22 37.05 29.42
C LEU A 86 38.43 38.02 30.30
N ALA A 87 38.73 38.06 31.59
CA ALA A 87 38.14 39.02 32.51
C ALA A 87 38.58 40.46 32.20
N GLU A 88 39.87 40.68 31.92
CA GLU A 88 40.43 41.96 31.49
C GLU A 88 39.81 42.45 30.17
N GLU A 89 39.60 41.54 29.21
CA GLU A 89 38.97 41.82 27.92
C GLU A 89 37.42 41.95 28.01
N GLY A 90 36.86 41.84 29.22
CA GLY A 90 35.46 42.16 29.50
C GLY A 90 34.46 41.06 29.17
N ALA A 91 34.88 39.79 29.17
CA ALA A 91 33.97 38.65 29.06
C ALA A 91 32.87 38.73 30.14
N LYS A 92 31.62 38.48 29.75
CA LYS A 92 30.47 38.61 30.67
C LYS A 92 30.34 37.39 31.58
N VAL A 93 30.54 36.21 31.02
CA VAL A 93 30.54 34.92 31.74
C VAL A 93 31.61 34.04 31.11
N ILE A 94 32.45 33.42 31.94
CA ILE A 94 33.47 32.47 31.51
C ILE A 94 33.08 31.10 32.03
N THR A 95 32.96 30.12 31.15
CA THR A 95 32.50 28.78 31.50
C THR A 95 33.57 27.77 31.13
N PHE A 96 33.88 26.84 32.04
CA PHE A 96 34.85 25.77 31.83
C PHE A 96 34.15 24.41 31.82
N ASP A 97 34.06 23.82 30.63
CA ASP A 97 33.73 22.41 30.40
C ASP A 97 34.99 21.55 30.54
N VAL A 98 35.65 21.67 31.70
CA VAL A 98 36.86 20.95 32.10
C VAL A 98 36.68 20.49 33.54
N TYR A 99 36.95 19.21 33.82
CA TYR A 99 36.72 18.64 35.14
C TYR A 99 37.93 18.82 36.07
N PHE A 100 37.88 19.86 36.90
CA PHE A 100 38.90 20.16 37.92
C PHE A 100 38.71 19.35 39.21
N VAL A 101 38.57 18.02 39.09
CA VAL A 101 38.14 17.13 40.18
C VAL A 101 39.28 16.43 40.94
N ASP A 102 40.48 16.43 40.40
CA ASP A 102 41.67 15.86 41.03
C ASP A 102 42.69 16.97 41.34
N PRO A 103 43.40 16.90 42.48
CA PRO A 103 44.36 17.92 42.91
C PRO A 103 45.58 17.98 41.98
N SER A 104 46.08 19.20 41.72
CA SER A 104 47.37 19.42 41.06
C SER A 104 48.43 19.72 42.14
N SER A 105 49.31 20.70 41.92
CA SER A 105 50.11 21.29 43.00
C SER A 105 49.29 22.33 43.78
N SER A 106 49.53 22.43 45.10
CA SER A 106 48.84 23.42 45.95
C SER A 106 49.02 24.86 45.46
N THR A 107 50.19 25.17 44.89
CA THR A 107 50.47 26.49 44.32
C THR A 107 49.60 26.77 43.10
N GLU A 108 49.48 25.82 42.17
CA GLU A 108 48.67 25.97 40.97
C GLU A 108 47.17 26.00 41.26
N ASP A 109 46.69 25.17 42.18
CA ASP A 109 45.28 25.14 42.56
C ASP A 109 44.88 26.46 43.25
N ASN A 110 45.77 27.04 44.07
CA ASN A 110 45.57 28.37 44.65
C ASN A 110 45.62 29.49 43.60
N LEU A 111 46.53 29.41 42.62
CA LEU A 111 46.60 30.37 41.51
C LEU A 111 45.30 30.39 40.69
N LEU A 112 44.78 29.21 40.35
CA LEU A 112 43.52 29.09 39.64
C LEU A 112 42.35 29.62 40.49
N ALA A 113 42.29 29.27 41.77
CA ALA A 113 41.25 29.76 42.67
C ALA A 113 41.28 31.31 42.79
N GLU A 114 42.47 31.90 42.86
CA GLU A 114 42.64 33.37 42.93
C GLU A 114 42.24 34.06 41.62
N ALA A 115 42.61 33.51 40.45
CA ALA A 115 42.18 34.02 39.16
C ALA A 115 40.65 33.98 39.01
N ILE A 116 40.03 32.87 39.41
CA ILE A 116 38.56 32.71 39.43
C ILE A 116 37.92 33.76 40.34
N ARG A 117 38.45 33.96 41.55
CA ARG A 117 37.95 34.93 42.52
C ARG A 117 38.03 36.36 42.00
N LYS A 118 39.15 36.74 41.39
CA LYS A 118 39.35 38.07 40.79
C LYS A 118 38.41 38.32 39.61
N ALA A 119 38.22 37.32 38.74
CA ALA A 119 37.33 37.42 37.59
C ALA A 119 35.85 37.55 38.00
N GLY A 120 35.42 36.81 39.03
CA GLY A 120 34.10 36.94 39.65
C GLY A 120 32.92 36.52 38.76
N ASN A 121 33.17 35.95 37.59
CA ASN A 121 32.17 35.59 36.56
C ASN A 121 32.39 34.17 35.97
N VAL A 122 33.10 33.30 36.71
CA VAL A 122 33.50 31.97 36.23
C VAL A 122 32.53 30.87 36.71
N VAL A 123 32.14 29.98 35.79
CA VAL A 123 31.34 28.77 36.05
C VAL A 123 32.16 27.52 35.73
N LEU A 124 32.16 26.54 36.62
CA LEU A 124 32.89 25.28 36.43
C LEU A 124 31.95 24.08 36.27
N ALA A 125 32.31 23.15 35.40
CA ALA A 125 31.57 21.91 35.21
C ALA A 125 31.75 20.94 36.39
N GLU A 126 30.65 20.31 36.81
CA GLU A 126 30.66 19.18 37.75
C GLU A 126 30.70 17.86 36.98
N GLN A 127 31.56 16.94 37.42
CA GLN A 127 31.60 15.59 36.84
C GLN A 127 30.48 14.76 37.46
N LEU A 128 29.69 14.09 36.62
CA LEU A 128 28.69 13.12 37.10
C LEU A 128 29.23 11.70 36.99
N LYS A 129 29.22 10.98 38.11
CA LYS A 129 29.47 9.55 38.18
C LYS A 129 28.17 8.84 38.45
N ALA A 130 27.67 8.11 37.47
CA ALA A 130 26.56 7.19 37.70
C ALA A 130 27.09 5.98 38.48
N LYS A 131 26.52 5.70 39.66
CA LYS A 131 26.78 4.49 40.42
C LYS A 131 25.48 3.70 40.49
N ASP A 132 25.49 2.48 39.96
CA ASP A 132 24.34 1.59 40.11
C ASP A 132 24.34 1.09 41.56
N ILE A 133 23.39 1.56 42.36
CA ILE A 133 23.21 1.07 43.72
C ILE A 133 22.16 -0.03 43.66
N SER A 134 22.60 -1.28 43.87
CA SER A 134 21.70 -2.38 44.18
C SER A 134 21.20 -2.17 45.61
N ALA A 135 20.05 -1.53 45.78
CA ALA A 135 19.41 -1.43 47.08
C ALA A 135 18.73 -2.77 47.40
N SER A 136 19.35 -3.60 48.23
CA SER A 136 18.64 -4.67 48.92
C SER A 136 18.01 -4.08 50.18
N ASN A 137 16.71 -3.86 50.19
CA ASN A 137 15.98 -3.76 51.45
C ASN A 137 15.74 -5.18 51.99
N ASP A 138 15.73 -5.35 53.31
CA ASP A 138 15.51 -6.61 54.06
C ASP A 138 14.16 -7.33 53.77
N ALA A 139 13.40 -6.90 52.75
CA ALA A 139 12.14 -7.49 52.31
C ALA A 139 12.21 -8.15 50.91
N GLY A 140 13.38 -8.24 50.27
CA GLY A 140 13.55 -9.02 49.04
C GLY A 140 12.75 -8.56 47.82
N VAL A 141 12.22 -7.33 47.82
CA VAL A 141 11.55 -6.73 46.66
C VAL A 141 12.60 -6.05 45.77
N PHE A 142 12.76 -6.57 44.55
CA PHE A 142 13.63 -6.02 43.52
C PHE A 142 12.99 -4.75 42.94
N THR A 143 13.28 -3.58 43.53
CA THR A 143 13.07 -2.30 42.84
C THR A 143 14.18 -2.16 41.81
N GLY A 144 13.83 -1.96 40.53
CA GLY A 144 14.80 -1.84 39.43
C GLY A 144 15.94 -0.84 39.70
N PRO A 145 17.02 -0.87 38.91
CA PRO A 145 18.26 -0.16 39.21
C PRO A 145 18.02 1.34 39.46
N HIS A 146 18.11 1.77 40.72
CA HIS A 146 18.17 3.18 41.06
C HIS A 146 19.57 3.67 40.72
N ARG A 147 19.71 4.23 39.51
CA ARG A 147 20.94 4.88 39.06
C ARG A 147 21.10 6.21 39.80
N ILE A 148 21.72 6.17 40.98
CA ILE A 148 22.05 7.38 41.72
C ILE A 148 23.25 8.02 41.02
N VAL A 149 23.04 9.23 40.51
CA VAL A 149 24.09 9.99 39.85
C VAL A 149 24.77 10.86 40.90
N GLU A 150 26.00 10.49 41.26
CA GLU A 150 26.82 11.25 42.21
C GLU A 150 27.53 12.39 41.47
N THR A 151 27.37 13.63 41.93
CA THR A 151 28.11 14.79 41.43
C THR A 151 29.45 14.92 42.16
N LYS A 152 30.56 14.85 41.42
CA LYS A 152 31.89 15.22 41.92
C LYS A 152 32.16 16.68 41.55
N LYS A 153 32.16 17.54 42.57
CA LYS A 153 32.50 18.96 42.44
C LYS A 153 34.00 19.17 42.16
N PRO A 154 34.40 20.31 41.57
CA PRO A 154 35.79 20.71 41.54
C PRO A 154 36.43 20.73 42.93
N ILE A 155 37.73 20.51 42.99
CA ILE A 155 38.51 20.47 44.23
C ILE A 155 38.42 21.79 45.03
N PHE A 156 38.59 21.72 46.34
CA PHE A 156 38.85 22.89 47.18
C PHE A 156 40.33 23.31 47.02
N PRO A 157 40.67 24.61 46.91
CA PRO A 157 39.82 25.80 47.04
C PRO A 157 39.10 26.26 45.75
N VAL A 158 39.43 25.69 44.59
CA VAL A 158 38.93 26.10 43.27
C VAL A 158 37.39 26.21 43.20
N SER A 159 36.66 25.20 43.70
CA SER A 159 35.18 25.21 43.69
C SER A 159 34.55 26.32 44.53
N SER A 160 35.20 26.71 45.63
CA SER A 160 34.66 27.73 46.55
C SER A 160 34.74 29.15 45.99
N GLN A 161 35.65 29.38 45.04
CA GLN A 161 35.84 30.70 44.42
C GLN A 161 34.99 30.88 43.16
N ALA A 162 34.57 29.77 42.52
CA ALA A 162 33.72 29.82 41.34
C ALA A 162 32.35 30.42 41.68
N LEU A 163 31.80 31.20 40.75
CA LEU A 163 30.48 31.82 40.92
C LEU A 163 29.38 30.76 41.02
N ALA A 164 29.57 29.66 40.30
CA ALA A 164 28.74 28.47 40.40
C ALA A 164 29.47 27.23 39.86
N THR A 165 29.05 26.06 40.33
CA THR A 165 29.40 24.76 39.76
C THR A 165 28.12 24.08 39.30
N ALA A 166 28.13 23.46 38.11
CA ALA A 166 26.93 22.86 37.53
C ALA A 166 27.23 21.61 36.71
N PRO A 167 26.37 20.59 36.75
CA PRO A 167 26.54 19.40 35.92
C PRO A 167 26.21 19.68 34.46
N PHE A 168 26.91 18.98 33.56
CA PHE A 168 26.53 18.91 32.14
C PHE A 168 26.45 17.45 31.70
N VAL A 169 25.22 16.92 31.63
CA VAL A 169 24.98 15.58 31.10
C VAL A 169 24.53 15.68 29.68
N LEU A 170 25.21 14.93 28.82
CA LEU A 170 24.71 14.59 27.51
C LEU A 170 24.50 13.07 27.47
N PRO A 171 23.45 12.58 26.80
CA PRO A 171 23.27 11.14 26.64
C PRO A 171 24.50 10.58 25.91
N LYS A 172 25.19 9.63 26.55
CA LYS A 172 26.35 8.97 25.94
C LYS A 172 25.88 7.87 24.99
N LEU A 173 26.60 7.73 23.87
CA LEU A 173 26.42 6.85 22.70
C LEU A 173 25.71 5.50 22.96
N PRO A 174 24.94 4.97 21.98
CA PRO A 174 24.89 5.36 20.56
C PRO A 174 23.67 6.22 20.19
N VAL A 175 23.18 7.07 21.09
CA VAL A 175 22.01 7.93 20.82
C VAL A 175 22.46 9.27 20.23
N LYS A 176 21.77 9.72 19.18
CA LYS A 176 21.94 11.06 18.62
C LYS A 176 21.51 12.10 19.66
N VAL A 177 22.40 13.03 19.98
CA VAL A 177 22.07 14.14 20.86
C VAL A 177 21.17 15.09 20.07
N ASN A 178 19.88 15.10 20.38
CA ASN A 178 18.94 16.09 19.86
C ASN A 178 18.40 16.98 20.98
N GLN A 179 18.63 16.62 22.25
CA GLN A 179 18.09 17.27 23.42
C GLN A 179 19.17 17.51 24.48
N TYR A 180 18.92 18.49 25.35
CA TYR A 180 19.70 18.74 26.56
C TYR A 180 18.77 18.96 27.75
N TRP A 181 19.22 18.61 28.95
CA TRP A 181 18.48 18.90 30.18
C TRP A 181 18.66 20.36 30.59
N THR A 182 17.57 21.01 30.97
CA THR A 182 17.57 22.32 31.63
C THR A 182 17.77 22.15 33.14
N PHE A 183 17.02 21.21 33.74
CA PHE A 183 17.10 20.83 35.14
C PHE A 183 17.23 19.31 35.25
N GLN A 184 18.25 18.85 35.97
CA GLN A 184 18.54 17.42 36.11
C GLN A 184 17.84 16.86 37.36
N THR A 185 16.72 16.17 37.17
CA THR A 185 15.93 15.55 38.26
C THR A 185 16.75 14.55 39.08
N ALA A 186 17.54 13.70 38.41
CA ALA A 186 18.42 12.72 39.07
C ALA A 186 19.53 13.35 39.94
N ALA A 187 19.84 14.64 39.74
CA ALA A 187 20.78 15.41 40.55
C ALA A 187 20.04 16.41 41.47
N GLY A 188 18.85 16.03 41.97
CA GLY A 188 18.05 16.84 42.88
C GLY A 188 17.51 18.13 42.26
N GLY A 189 17.12 18.08 40.98
CA GLY A 189 16.59 19.25 40.24
C GLY A 189 17.63 20.34 40.01
N SER A 190 18.92 19.98 39.93
CA SER A 190 19.98 20.97 39.76
C SER A 190 20.00 21.53 38.33
N PRO A 191 20.11 22.86 38.16
CA PRO A 191 20.21 23.47 36.83
C PRO A 191 21.50 23.01 36.15
N THR A 192 21.43 22.79 34.84
CA THR A 192 22.60 22.34 34.09
C THR A 192 23.53 23.50 33.72
N PHE A 193 24.73 23.16 33.28
CA PHE A 193 25.79 24.10 32.94
C PHE A 193 25.37 25.23 31.97
N PRO A 194 24.67 24.98 30.84
CA PRO A 194 24.19 26.07 29.97
C PRO A 194 23.16 26.98 30.65
N ILE A 195 22.37 26.44 31.58
CA ILE A 195 21.36 27.20 32.31
C ILE A 195 22.04 28.17 33.26
N VAL A 196 22.98 27.68 34.06
CA VAL A 196 23.74 28.52 35.00
C VAL A 196 24.50 29.62 34.26
N ALA A 197 25.12 29.29 33.12
CA ALA A 197 25.77 30.29 32.27
C ALA A 197 24.78 31.36 31.76
N PHE A 198 23.62 30.96 31.26
CA PHE A 198 22.57 31.87 30.77
C PHE A 198 22.02 32.76 31.87
N GLN A 199 21.81 32.21 33.05
CA GLN A 199 21.32 32.89 34.25
C GLN A 199 22.24 34.03 34.67
N LEU A 200 23.55 33.75 34.70
CA LEU A 200 24.58 34.73 35.00
C LEU A 200 24.70 35.79 33.90
N TYR A 201 24.59 35.37 32.64
CA TYR A 201 24.58 36.30 31.50
C TYR A 201 23.37 37.24 31.55
N ALA A 202 22.21 36.75 32.02
CA ALA A 202 20.96 37.49 32.10
C ALA A 202 20.76 38.25 33.44
N LEU A 203 21.78 38.36 34.30
CA LEU A 203 21.66 39.01 35.62
C LEU A 203 21.05 40.41 35.56
N ALA A 204 21.41 41.21 34.57
CA ALA A 204 20.89 42.57 34.38
C ALA A 204 19.43 42.62 33.90
N ALA A 205 18.83 41.48 33.53
CA ALA A 205 17.41 41.35 33.15
C ALA A 205 16.50 41.01 34.34
N TYR A 206 17.08 40.61 35.47
CA TYR A 206 16.31 40.13 36.63
C TYR A 206 15.51 41.21 37.37
N ASP A 207 15.97 42.46 37.35
CA ASP A 207 15.24 43.59 37.91
C ASP A 207 13.88 43.79 37.23
N GLU A 208 13.80 43.57 35.91
CA GLU A 208 12.57 43.65 35.15
C GLU A 208 11.74 42.38 35.31
N PHE A 209 12.38 41.21 35.32
CA PHE A 209 11.72 39.94 35.60
C PHE A 209 11.01 39.96 36.97
N PHE A 210 11.65 40.48 38.02
CA PHE A 210 11.03 40.59 39.34
C PHE A 210 9.93 41.64 39.39
N ARG A 211 10.06 42.77 38.68
CA ARG A 211 8.97 43.75 38.56
C ARG A 211 7.74 43.15 37.88
N LEU A 212 7.92 42.27 36.89
CA LEU A 212 6.82 41.53 36.28
C LEU A 212 6.24 40.48 37.23
N LEU A 213 7.09 39.77 37.98
CA LEU A 213 6.65 38.80 38.98
C LEU A 213 5.87 39.46 40.12
N GLU A 214 6.31 40.60 40.63
CA GLU A 214 5.61 41.36 41.67
C GLU A 214 4.21 41.81 41.21
N ARG A 215 4.06 42.16 39.93
CA ARG A 215 2.75 42.50 39.33
C ARG A 215 1.86 41.28 39.13
N ALA A 216 2.44 40.14 38.77
CA ALA A 216 1.70 38.91 38.47
C ALA A 216 1.31 38.14 39.75
N ASP A 217 2.22 38.07 40.70
CA ASP A 217 2.07 37.42 42.00
C ASP A 217 2.96 38.10 43.07
N PRO A 218 2.41 39.07 43.81
CA PRO A 218 3.12 39.74 44.90
C PRO A 218 3.58 38.80 46.02
N VAL A 219 2.89 37.68 46.24
CA VAL A 219 3.22 36.72 47.31
C VAL A 219 4.45 35.90 46.94
N ALA A 220 4.52 35.42 45.70
CA ALA A 220 5.69 34.75 45.18
C ALA A 220 6.91 35.68 45.12
N ALA A 221 6.73 36.93 44.67
CA ALA A 221 7.81 37.91 44.58
C ALA A 221 8.48 38.21 45.93
N ARG A 222 7.72 38.23 47.04
CA ARG A 222 8.27 38.44 48.41
C ARG A 222 9.22 37.34 48.87
N LYS A 223 9.19 36.15 48.25
CA LYS A 223 10.11 35.05 48.57
C LYS A 223 11.49 35.25 47.94
N LEU A 224 11.61 36.15 46.97
CA LEU A 224 12.85 36.41 46.24
C LEU A 224 13.51 37.72 46.71
N PRO A 225 14.84 37.81 46.65
CA PRO A 225 15.55 39.05 46.92
C PRO A 225 15.23 40.14 45.87
N PRO A 226 15.38 41.44 46.21
CA PRO A 226 14.93 42.55 45.37
C PRO A 226 15.73 42.74 44.07
N ASP A 227 16.97 42.25 44.01
CA ASP A 227 17.82 42.31 42.81
C ASP A 227 18.53 40.96 42.54
N GLY A 228 18.81 40.66 41.27
CA GLY A 228 19.46 39.41 40.89
C GLY A 228 20.91 39.31 41.39
N ALA A 229 21.63 40.45 41.44
CA ALA A 229 23.02 40.49 41.90
C ALA A 229 23.14 40.32 43.43
N GLY A 230 22.22 40.90 44.22
CA GLY A 230 22.13 40.66 45.66
C GLY A 230 21.64 39.26 45.97
N ALA A 231 20.70 38.71 45.21
CA ALA A 231 20.28 37.31 45.34
C ALA A 231 21.43 36.33 45.14
N LEU A 232 22.25 36.57 44.11
CA LEU A 232 23.43 35.77 43.82
C LEU A 232 24.44 35.79 44.98
N ARG A 233 24.67 36.97 45.60
CA ARG A 233 25.57 37.12 46.75
C ARG A 233 25.03 36.49 48.04
N ALA A 234 23.73 36.56 48.27
CA ALA A 234 23.10 36.07 49.50
C ALA A 234 22.91 34.54 49.49
N HIS A 235 22.40 33.99 48.38
CA HIS A 235 21.95 32.60 48.32
C HIS A 235 22.85 31.70 47.47
N GLY A 236 23.73 32.28 46.64
CA GLY A 236 24.50 31.56 45.62
C GLY A 236 23.66 31.22 44.38
N ALA A 237 24.31 31.04 43.22
CA ALA A 237 23.61 30.95 41.93
C ALA A 237 22.64 29.76 41.86
N ILE A 238 23.08 28.59 42.31
CA ILE A 238 22.29 27.35 42.21
C ILE A 238 21.03 27.43 43.06
N ARG A 239 21.13 27.93 44.29
CA ARG A 239 19.98 28.07 45.18
C ARG A 239 18.98 29.08 44.63
N PHE A 240 19.49 30.22 44.17
CA PHE A 240 18.68 31.27 43.55
C PHE A 240 17.88 30.76 42.34
N ILE A 241 18.53 30.01 41.44
CA ILE A 241 17.86 29.42 40.28
C ILE A 241 16.76 28.43 40.70
N LYS A 242 17.01 27.59 41.73
CA LYS A 242 16.03 26.63 42.25
C LYS A 242 14.83 27.32 42.92
N GLU A 243 15.06 28.41 43.65
CA GLU A 243 13.98 29.20 44.27
C GLU A 243 13.02 29.75 43.22
N ILE A 244 13.53 30.33 42.14
CA ILE A 244 12.69 30.81 41.03
C ILE A 244 11.95 29.64 40.38
N ARG A 245 12.64 28.52 40.11
CA ARG A 245 12.01 27.34 39.51
C ARG A 245 10.87 26.81 40.37
N SER A 246 11.03 26.78 41.70
CA SER A 246 9.99 26.33 42.63
C SER A 246 8.71 27.17 42.55
N ILE A 247 8.81 28.46 42.22
CA ILE A 247 7.65 29.34 42.02
C ILE A 247 6.85 28.89 40.80
N PHE A 248 7.52 28.60 39.68
CA PHE A 248 6.87 28.13 38.46
C PHE A 248 6.29 26.73 38.62
N GLU A 249 6.94 25.86 39.39
CA GLU A 249 6.44 24.52 39.70
C GLU A 249 5.22 24.57 40.63
N SER A 250 5.18 25.55 41.55
CA SER A 250 4.04 25.73 42.45
C SER A 250 2.78 26.25 41.75
N GLU A 251 2.93 26.91 40.60
CA GLU A 251 1.80 27.48 39.87
C GLU A 251 1.95 27.34 38.35
N ALA A 252 1.22 26.38 37.77
CA ALA A 252 1.26 26.06 36.34
C ALA A 252 0.93 27.25 35.41
N SER A 253 0.12 28.22 35.87
CA SER A 253 -0.26 29.40 35.08
C SER A 253 0.77 30.53 35.10
N MET A 254 1.82 30.42 35.93
CA MET A 254 2.79 31.48 36.19
C MET A 254 3.47 31.98 34.90
N ALA A 255 3.93 31.03 34.07
CA ALA A 255 4.58 31.36 32.80
C ALA A 255 3.65 32.15 31.87
N THR A 256 2.41 31.71 31.71
CA THR A 256 1.42 32.37 30.85
C THR A 256 1.08 33.78 31.34
N ARG A 257 0.91 33.96 32.66
CA ARG A 257 0.64 35.28 33.25
C ARG A 257 1.81 36.24 33.08
N LEU A 258 3.04 35.76 33.32
CA LEU A 258 4.26 36.56 33.13
C LEU A 258 4.49 36.91 31.66
N SER A 259 4.27 35.98 30.72
CA SER A 259 4.35 36.26 29.29
C SER A 259 3.34 37.33 28.88
N ALA A 260 2.09 37.24 29.33
CA ALA A 260 1.07 38.26 29.06
C ALA A 260 1.43 39.63 29.68
N ALA A 261 2.02 39.63 30.88
CA ALA A 261 2.50 40.86 31.51
C ALA A 261 3.68 41.49 30.76
N LEU A 262 4.61 40.66 30.25
CA LEU A 262 5.73 41.09 29.44
C LEU A 262 5.26 41.69 28.11
N GLU A 263 4.30 41.06 27.43
CA GLU A 263 3.74 41.54 26.16
C GLU A 263 3.00 42.89 26.31
N ARG A 264 2.39 43.14 27.48
CA ARG A 264 1.74 44.43 27.79
C ARG A 264 2.73 45.51 28.24
N SER A 265 3.99 45.17 28.48
CA SER A 265 5.00 46.11 28.96
C SER A 265 5.63 46.90 27.81
N GLU A 266 6.11 48.12 28.10
CA GLU A 266 6.86 48.95 27.15
C GLU A 266 8.33 48.49 26.97
N LEU A 267 8.71 47.36 27.57
CA LEU A 267 10.09 46.88 27.54
C LEU A 267 10.56 46.52 26.13
N ALA A 268 9.67 45.98 25.30
CA ALA A 268 10.00 45.63 23.91
C ALA A 268 10.49 46.83 23.10
N SER A 269 9.89 48.01 23.31
CA SER A 269 10.30 49.27 22.67
C SER A 269 11.49 49.94 23.35
N ARG A 270 11.59 49.84 24.69
CA ARG A 270 12.62 50.53 25.48
C ARG A 270 13.98 49.83 25.42
N ASP A 271 13.99 48.51 25.53
CA ASP A 271 15.21 47.68 25.53
C ASP A 271 14.90 46.30 24.93
N PRO A 272 14.98 46.16 23.59
CA PRO A 272 14.67 44.92 22.89
C PRO A 272 15.51 43.73 23.35
N SER A 273 16.79 43.98 23.68
CA SER A 273 17.72 42.95 24.15
C SER A 273 17.30 42.41 25.52
N LYS A 274 16.95 43.32 26.45
CA LYS A 274 16.44 42.94 27.76
C LYS A 274 15.08 42.26 27.68
N TYR A 275 14.20 42.70 26.77
CA TYR A 275 12.93 42.03 26.49
C TYR A 275 13.13 40.57 26.05
N ALA A 276 14.05 40.31 25.12
CA ALA A 276 14.38 38.96 24.68
C ALA A 276 14.90 38.09 25.84
N LEU A 277 15.80 38.62 26.67
CA LEU A 277 16.31 37.90 27.84
C LEU A 277 15.22 37.56 28.86
N VAL A 278 14.33 38.51 29.18
CA VAL A 278 13.21 38.25 30.11
C VAL A 278 12.25 37.21 29.53
N LYS A 279 11.94 37.29 28.22
CA LYS A 279 11.13 36.27 27.53
C LYS A 279 11.76 34.89 27.62
N SER A 280 13.07 34.79 27.39
CA SER A 280 13.83 33.55 27.53
C SER A 280 13.82 33.00 28.95
N LEU A 281 13.94 33.86 29.98
CA LEU A 281 13.86 33.47 31.38
C LEU A 281 12.48 32.90 31.73
N ILE A 282 11.39 33.58 31.35
CA ILE A 282 10.02 33.09 31.57
C ILE A 282 9.83 31.74 30.91
N ASN A 283 10.25 31.61 29.65
CA ASN A 283 10.14 30.35 28.91
C ASN A 283 11.00 29.27 29.55
N LEU A 284 12.23 29.56 29.96
CA LEU A 284 13.15 28.64 30.66
C LEU A 284 12.47 28.03 31.89
N TYR A 285 11.97 28.86 32.80
CA TYR A 285 11.37 28.39 34.05
C TYR A 285 9.99 27.77 33.87
N GLY A 286 9.21 28.22 32.89
CA GLY A 286 7.89 27.65 32.57
C GLY A 286 7.91 26.42 31.68
N GLY A 287 9.07 26.06 31.11
CA GLY A 287 9.21 24.95 30.18
C GLY A 287 9.58 23.62 30.84
N ALA A 288 9.68 22.58 30.02
CA ALA A 288 10.09 21.25 30.45
C ALA A 288 11.57 21.18 30.93
N ASP A 289 11.88 20.11 31.65
CA ASP A 289 13.22 19.79 32.19
C ASP A 289 14.24 19.38 31.12
N HIS A 290 13.78 19.22 29.87
CA HIS A 290 14.59 18.96 28.70
C HIS A 290 14.09 19.81 27.52
N ARG A 291 14.99 20.12 26.59
CA ARG A 291 14.70 20.88 25.37
C ARG A 291 15.45 20.33 24.19
N TYR A 292 14.83 20.42 23.02
CA TYR A 292 15.52 20.11 21.76
C TYR A 292 16.50 21.22 21.37
N LEU A 293 17.66 20.79 20.89
CA LEU A 293 18.72 21.65 20.38
C LEU A 293 18.37 22.12 18.97
N ASN A 294 18.50 23.42 18.75
CA ASN A 294 18.49 24.05 17.45
C ASN A 294 19.93 24.33 17.02
N TYR A 295 20.54 23.35 16.35
CA TYR A 295 21.92 23.45 15.86
C TYR A 295 22.09 24.58 14.85
N TYR A 296 23.26 25.22 14.83
CA TYR A 296 23.56 26.28 13.85
C TYR A 296 24.18 25.73 12.57
N GLY A 297 24.73 24.52 12.56
CA GLY A 297 25.34 23.93 11.38
C GLY A 297 26.33 22.82 11.73
N PRO A 298 27.23 22.47 10.80
CA PRO A 298 28.33 21.55 11.07
C PRO A 298 29.29 22.08 12.15
N PRO A 299 30.21 21.25 12.68
CA PRO A 299 31.21 21.67 13.67
C PRO A 299 31.92 22.97 13.29
N ARG A 300 32.21 23.83 14.29
CA ARG A 300 32.76 25.20 14.14
C ARG A 300 31.79 26.20 13.50
N SER A 301 30.48 25.95 13.57
CA SER A 301 29.47 26.96 13.17
C SER A 301 29.37 28.11 14.17
N LEU A 302 29.60 27.83 15.45
CA LEU A 302 29.85 28.87 16.45
C LEU A 302 31.29 29.37 16.33
N ARG A 303 31.54 30.63 16.68
CA ARG A 303 32.89 31.21 16.62
C ARG A 303 33.79 30.48 17.62
N THR A 304 34.67 29.64 17.11
CA THR A 304 35.67 28.89 17.90
C THR A 304 37.06 29.48 17.71
N VAL A 305 37.78 29.66 18.81
CA VAL A 305 39.13 30.24 18.87
C VAL A 305 40.04 29.26 19.61
N PRO A 306 41.18 28.85 19.04
CA PRO A 306 42.15 28.03 19.77
C PRO A 306 42.64 28.71 21.05
N PHE A 307 42.81 27.92 22.12
CA PHE A 307 43.25 28.39 23.43
C PHE A 307 44.56 29.19 23.37
N TYR A 308 45.53 28.76 22.55
CA TYR A 308 46.83 29.43 22.44
C TYR A 308 46.72 30.85 21.87
N GLN A 309 45.81 31.09 20.91
CA GLN A 309 45.61 32.40 20.29
C GLN A 309 45.15 33.43 21.29
N VAL A 310 44.31 33.02 22.25
CA VAL A 310 43.88 33.91 23.34
C VAL A 310 45.08 34.27 24.20
N LEU A 311 45.91 33.32 24.63
CA LEU A 311 47.07 33.64 25.47
C LEU A 311 48.14 34.48 24.75
N GLN A 312 48.43 34.18 23.49
CA GLN A 312 49.49 34.81 22.69
C GLN A 312 49.00 36.00 21.84
N SER A 313 47.78 36.52 22.06
CA SER A 313 47.16 37.53 21.20
C SER A 313 47.96 38.83 20.95
N HIS A 314 48.96 39.13 21.79
CA HIS A 314 49.85 40.28 21.59
C HIS A 314 51.00 40.01 20.60
N GLU A 315 51.42 38.75 20.45
CA GLU A 315 52.56 38.34 19.60
C GLU A 315 52.13 38.05 18.15
N ILE A 316 50.87 37.67 17.92
CA ILE A 316 50.32 37.27 16.60
C ILE A 316 49.91 38.51 15.75
N SER A 317 50.50 39.68 16.02
CA SER A 317 50.18 40.97 15.39
C SER A 317 50.77 41.13 13.98
N GLN A 318 50.52 40.18 13.07
CA GLN A 318 50.64 40.39 11.63
C GLN A 318 49.43 39.78 10.89
N GLY A 319 48.31 40.51 10.89
CA GLY A 319 47.24 40.34 9.89
C GLY A 319 45.84 39.91 10.39
N GLU A 320 45.72 39.36 11.59
CA GLU A 320 44.40 38.97 12.14
C GLU A 320 43.84 40.05 13.09
N ARG A 321 42.54 40.35 12.95
CA ARG A 321 41.86 41.31 13.85
C ARG A 321 41.75 40.70 15.26
N PRO A 322 42.07 41.46 16.32
CA PRO A 322 41.90 40.99 17.70
C PRO A 322 40.43 40.62 17.95
N ILE A 323 40.24 39.53 18.68
CA ILE A 323 38.91 38.99 18.98
C ILE A 323 38.34 39.78 20.14
N ASP A 324 37.19 40.43 19.92
CA ASP A 324 36.49 41.15 20.99
C ASP A 324 35.73 40.17 21.88
N PHE A 325 36.05 40.14 23.18
CA PHE A 325 35.36 39.34 24.19
C PHE A 325 34.37 40.15 25.03
N LYS A 326 34.30 41.47 24.83
CA LYS A 326 33.50 42.37 25.66
C LYS A 326 32.02 42.02 25.60
N GLY A 327 31.44 41.72 26.76
CA GLY A 327 30.02 41.39 26.90
C GLY A 327 29.62 40.01 26.38
N LYS A 328 30.59 39.16 25.99
CA LYS A 328 30.33 37.83 25.42
C LYS A 328 30.32 36.72 26.47
N ALA A 329 29.61 35.64 26.19
CA ALA A 329 29.68 34.39 26.93
C ALA A 329 30.76 33.50 26.31
N VAL A 330 31.72 33.07 27.13
CA VAL A 330 32.88 32.29 26.70
C VAL A 330 32.77 30.86 27.21
N PHE A 331 32.89 29.89 26.29
CA PHE A 331 32.85 28.47 26.58
C PHE A 331 34.22 27.85 26.32
N VAL A 332 34.92 27.47 27.39
CA VAL A 332 36.24 26.84 27.33
C VAL A 332 36.07 25.34 27.51
N GLY A 333 36.53 24.54 26.54
CA GLY A 333 36.45 23.09 26.65
C GLY A 333 37.13 22.36 25.51
N LEU A 334 37.18 21.03 25.61
CA LEU A 334 37.79 20.19 24.58
C LEU A 334 37.01 20.34 23.26
N SER A 335 37.69 20.66 22.17
CA SER A 335 37.04 20.86 20.86
C SER A 335 37.99 20.56 19.70
N GLU A 336 38.22 19.28 19.42
CA GLU A 336 39.06 18.79 18.30
C GLU A 336 38.24 18.51 17.03
N ILE A 337 38.82 18.75 15.84
CA ILE A 337 38.14 18.54 14.54
C ILE A 337 38.13 17.06 14.12
N ALA A 338 39.14 16.28 14.52
CA ALA A 338 39.39 14.97 13.94
C ALA A 338 39.71 13.92 15.00
N LEU A 339 38.71 13.20 15.51
CA LEU A 339 38.93 12.04 16.38
C LEU A 339 37.85 10.97 16.17
N THR A 340 38.26 9.86 15.55
CA THR A 340 37.48 8.62 15.43
C THR A 340 37.36 7.83 16.75
N GLU A 341 38.14 8.14 17.81
CA GLU A 341 38.25 7.26 19.00
C GLU A 341 38.48 7.97 20.37
N ARG A 342 37.75 9.04 20.71
CA ARG A 342 37.87 9.67 22.06
C ARG A 342 36.51 9.90 22.75
N LYS A 343 36.53 9.93 24.10
CA LYS A 343 35.39 9.84 25.02
C LYS A 343 34.33 10.97 24.96
N ASP A 344 34.60 12.09 24.27
CA ASP A 344 33.78 13.31 24.31
C ASP A 344 33.26 13.80 22.94
N SER A 345 33.14 12.88 21.97
CA SER A 345 32.52 13.12 20.66
C SER A 345 31.04 12.71 20.67
N PHE A 346 30.13 13.59 20.24
CA PHE A 346 28.68 13.34 20.24
C PHE A 346 28.07 13.29 18.83
N TYR A 347 27.20 12.30 18.59
CA TYR A 347 26.46 12.15 17.34
C TYR A 347 25.32 13.19 17.29
N THR A 348 25.24 14.01 16.24
CA THR A 348 24.24 15.10 16.10
C THR A 348 23.63 15.12 14.70
N ALA A 349 22.71 16.06 14.43
CA ALA A 349 22.07 16.23 13.12
C ALA A 349 23.06 16.49 11.97
N PHE A 350 24.24 17.05 12.27
CA PHE A 350 25.28 17.36 11.30
C PHE A 350 26.45 16.38 11.30
N SER A 351 26.40 15.32 12.12
CA SER A 351 27.42 14.27 12.09
C SER A 351 27.45 13.57 10.74
N ARG A 352 28.65 13.44 10.18
CA ARG A 352 28.93 12.83 8.89
C ARG A 352 29.68 11.51 9.10
N ALA A 353 29.69 10.67 8.07
CA ALA A 353 30.40 9.38 8.09
C ALA A 353 31.94 9.54 8.07
N ASP A 354 32.44 10.77 7.98
CA ASP A 354 33.86 11.16 8.02
C ASP A 354 34.42 11.24 9.46
N GLY A 355 33.59 11.04 10.49
CA GLY A 355 34.03 10.99 11.89
C GLY A 355 34.19 12.36 12.57
N VAL A 356 33.66 13.44 11.97
CA VAL A 356 33.66 14.77 12.60
C VAL A 356 32.39 14.95 13.44
N PHE A 357 32.58 15.15 14.75
CA PHE A 357 31.51 15.27 15.75
C PHE A 357 31.51 16.64 16.42
N LEU A 358 30.37 17.04 17.01
CA LEU A 358 30.32 18.24 17.85
C LEU A 358 30.89 17.90 19.24
N SER A 359 31.63 18.83 19.82
CA SER A 359 32.16 18.72 21.18
C SER A 359 31.12 19.04 22.25
N GLY A 360 31.35 18.59 23.49
CA GLY A 360 30.53 18.96 24.65
C GLY A 360 30.40 20.48 24.80
N ALA A 361 31.52 21.20 24.69
CA ALA A 361 31.55 22.66 24.74
C ALA A 361 30.70 23.32 23.64
N GLU A 362 30.73 22.80 22.40
CA GLU A 362 29.90 23.32 21.30
C GLU A 362 28.41 23.02 21.51
N ILE A 363 28.06 21.87 22.11
CA ILE A 363 26.67 21.55 22.48
C ILE A 363 26.20 22.46 23.62
N ALA A 364 27.02 22.71 24.64
CA ALA A 364 26.70 23.63 25.72
C ALA A 364 26.51 25.07 25.21
N ALA A 365 27.40 25.52 24.33
CA ALA A 365 27.32 26.82 23.68
C ALA A 365 26.08 26.91 22.76
N THR A 366 25.70 25.83 22.07
CA THR A 366 24.46 25.75 21.27
C THR A 366 23.23 25.87 22.18
N ALA A 367 23.18 25.11 23.28
CA ALA A 367 22.09 25.19 24.26
C ALA A 367 21.94 26.60 24.84
N PHE A 368 23.05 27.22 25.24
CA PHE A 368 23.07 28.62 25.68
C PHE A 368 22.59 29.58 24.59
N SER A 369 23.05 29.39 23.35
CA SER A 369 22.65 30.22 22.21
C SER A 369 21.15 30.13 21.90
N ASN A 370 20.57 28.94 22.03
CA ASN A 370 19.13 28.72 21.89
C ASN A 370 18.33 29.42 23.00
N LEU A 371 18.87 29.49 24.22
CA LEU A 371 18.27 30.26 25.32
C LEU A 371 18.40 31.76 25.05
N LEU A 372 19.56 32.24 24.61
CA LEU A 372 19.79 33.65 24.29
C LEU A 372 18.82 34.15 23.21
N GLN A 373 18.59 33.35 22.16
CA GLN A 373 17.70 33.71 21.05
C GLN A 373 16.23 33.27 21.25
N ASN A 374 15.91 32.58 22.35
CA ASN A 374 14.61 31.94 22.58
C ASN A 374 14.14 31.07 21.38
N ALA A 375 15.03 30.27 20.82
CA ALA A 375 14.81 29.54 19.57
C ALA A 375 15.02 28.01 19.69
N PRO A 376 14.37 27.31 20.64
CA PRO A 376 14.45 25.85 20.71
C PRO A 376 13.74 25.20 19.52
N VAL A 377 14.15 23.99 19.16
CA VAL A 377 13.29 23.15 18.32
C VAL A 377 12.10 22.70 19.15
N THR A 378 10.90 22.72 18.56
CA THR A 378 9.69 22.24 19.24
C THR A 378 8.93 21.27 18.34
N PRO A 379 8.58 20.06 18.84
CA PRO A 379 7.68 19.19 18.10
C PRO A 379 6.30 19.86 18.02
N VAL A 380 5.61 19.63 16.91
CA VAL A 380 4.21 20.02 16.77
C VAL A 380 3.38 19.40 17.90
N ARG A 381 2.43 20.17 18.45
CA ARG A 381 1.57 19.70 19.54
C ARG A 381 0.87 18.39 19.14
N PRO A 382 0.73 17.41 20.05
CA PRO A 382 0.11 16.11 19.76
C PRO A 382 -1.23 16.15 18.99
N PRO A 383 -2.20 17.03 19.29
CA PRO A 383 -3.44 17.09 18.50
C PRO A 383 -3.22 17.54 17.05
N ILE A 384 -2.34 18.52 16.83
CA ILE A 384 -2.04 19.02 15.47
C ILE A 384 -1.28 17.95 14.69
N PHE A 385 -0.36 17.24 15.35
CA PHE A 385 0.36 16.11 14.77
C PHE A 385 -0.63 15.05 14.24
N LEU A 386 -1.60 14.63 15.06
CA LEU A 386 -2.58 13.61 14.67
C LEU A 386 -3.50 14.09 13.54
N VAL A 387 -3.92 15.36 13.57
CA VAL A 387 -4.71 15.98 12.50
C VAL A 387 -3.94 15.96 11.18
N VAL A 388 -2.66 16.36 11.18
CA VAL A 388 -1.82 16.35 9.98
C VAL A 388 -1.69 14.94 9.42
N VAL A 389 -1.37 13.94 10.25
CA VAL A 389 -1.23 12.54 9.83
C VAL A 389 -2.55 11.95 9.31
N PHE A 390 -3.67 12.26 9.97
CA PHE A 390 -4.98 11.78 9.54
C PHE A 390 -5.39 12.34 8.18
N PHE A 391 -5.35 13.66 8.01
CA PHE A 391 -5.75 14.29 6.75
C PHE A 391 -4.76 14.03 5.63
N TRP A 392 -3.47 13.85 5.93
CA TRP A 392 -2.48 13.43 4.95
C TRP A 392 -2.83 12.06 4.37
N GLY A 393 -3.04 11.05 5.23
CA GLY A 393 -3.41 9.70 4.82
C GLY A 393 -4.67 9.67 3.96
N LEU A 394 -5.69 10.46 4.33
CA LEU A 394 -6.91 10.62 3.55
C LEU A 394 -6.62 11.24 2.17
N LEU A 395 -5.86 12.33 2.12
CA LEU A 395 -5.52 13.05 0.89
C LEU A 395 -4.78 12.15 -0.12
N VAL A 396 -3.70 11.48 0.30
CA VAL A 396 -2.89 10.65 -0.62
C VAL A 396 -3.65 9.41 -1.10
N ALA A 397 -4.52 8.84 -0.27
CA ALA A 397 -5.37 7.72 -0.65
C ALA A 397 -6.46 8.11 -1.65
N VAL A 398 -7.07 9.29 -1.49
CA VAL A 398 -8.04 9.84 -2.44
C VAL A 398 -7.38 10.11 -3.80
N ILE A 399 -6.20 10.75 -3.81
CA ILE A 399 -5.41 10.96 -5.04
C ILE A 399 -5.08 9.61 -5.70
N GLY A 400 -4.61 8.64 -4.91
CA GLY A 400 -4.29 7.30 -5.37
C GLY A 400 -5.47 6.57 -6.02
N ARG A 401 -6.70 6.81 -5.54
CA ARG A 401 -7.92 6.13 -6.00
C ARG A 401 -8.66 6.82 -7.12
N MET A 402 -8.54 8.14 -7.24
CA MET A 402 -9.30 8.93 -8.22
C MET A 402 -8.55 9.11 -9.55
N ALA A 403 -7.22 9.04 -9.53
CA ALA A 403 -6.38 9.21 -10.70
C ALA A 403 -5.98 7.87 -11.35
N SER A 404 -5.51 7.90 -12.59
CA SER A 404 -4.82 6.76 -13.20
C SER A 404 -3.52 6.45 -12.45
N THR A 405 -2.97 5.24 -12.55
CA THR A 405 -1.78 4.84 -11.78
C THR A 405 -0.60 5.81 -11.94
N VAL A 406 -0.35 6.30 -13.16
CA VAL A 406 0.73 7.26 -13.43
C VAL A 406 0.40 8.63 -12.84
N ALA A 407 -0.83 9.12 -13.02
CA ALA A 407 -1.25 10.41 -12.47
C ALA A 407 -1.31 10.40 -10.93
N ALA A 408 -1.66 9.26 -10.32
CA ALA A 408 -1.61 9.04 -8.88
C ALA A 408 -0.18 9.10 -8.35
N ALA A 409 0.78 8.43 -9.01
CA ALA A 409 2.19 8.47 -8.63
C ALA A 409 2.73 9.91 -8.67
N LEU A 410 2.48 10.63 -9.77
CA LEU A 410 2.90 12.02 -9.93
C LEU A 410 2.21 12.96 -8.94
N GLY A 411 0.90 12.78 -8.70
CA GLY A 411 0.14 13.58 -7.76
C GLY A 411 0.60 13.38 -6.31
N ILE A 412 0.78 12.14 -5.86
CA ILE A 412 1.30 11.83 -4.52
C ILE A 412 2.72 12.39 -4.36
N ALA A 413 3.58 12.24 -5.36
CA ALA A 413 4.93 12.80 -5.33
C ALA A 413 4.92 14.34 -5.25
N ALA A 414 4.11 15.00 -6.07
CA ALA A 414 3.99 16.46 -6.08
C ALA A 414 3.51 17.00 -4.72
N VAL A 415 2.45 16.42 -4.16
CA VAL A 415 1.91 16.84 -2.85
C VAL A 415 2.93 16.54 -1.74
N SER A 416 3.64 15.40 -1.80
CA SER A 416 4.73 15.05 -0.87
C SER A 416 5.87 16.08 -0.89
N ILE A 417 6.27 16.55 -2.08
CA ILE A 417 7.28 17.60 -2.23
C ILE A 417 6.80 18.92 -1.65
N ILE A 418 5.55 19.31 -1.94
CA ILE A 418 4.94 20.54 -1.40
C ILE A 418 4.92 20.50 0.14
N TYR A 419 4.50 19.38 0.72
CA TYR A 419 4.50 19.18 2.16
C TYR A 419 5.90 19.30 2.77
N LEU A 420 6.90 18.65 2.16
CA LEU A 420 8.28 18.72 2.63
C LEU A 420 8.83 20.15 2.56
N ILE A 421 8.50 20.91 1.51
CA ILE A 421 8.87 22.33 1.38
C ILE A 421 8.20 23.16 2.48
N ALA A 422 6.91 22.95 2.75
CA ALA A 422 6.20 23.66 3.82
C ALA A 422 6.78 23.34 5.21
N ALA A 423 7.04 22.06 5.49
CA ALA A 423 7.67 21.61 6.73
C ALA A 423 9.07 22.21 6.91
N LYS A 424 9.88 22.22 5.84
CA LYS A 424 11.20 22.88 5.83
C LYS A 424 11.08 24.38 6.14
N TYR A 425 10.16 25.07 5.46
CA TYR A 425 9.99 26.51 5.62
C TYR A 425 9.59 26.87 7.05
N GLN A 426 8.64 26.13 7.64
CA GLN A 426 8.24 26.33 9.03
C GLN A 426 9.40 26.05 10.00
N PHE A 427 10.10 24.93 9.81
CA PHE A 427 11.27 24.59 10.63
C PHE A 427 12.37 25.66 10.56
N GLN A 428 12.56 26.30 9.42
CA GLN A 428 13.51 27.40 9.26
C GLN A 428 13.06 28.68 9.95
N ALA A 429 11.75 28.96 9.96
CA ALA A 429 11.18 30.18 10.51
C ALA A 429 11.20 30.21 12.05
N ASP A 430 10.71 29.16 12.70
CA ASP A 430 10.53 29.14 14.17
C ASP A 430 11.04 27.88 14.87
N GLY A 431 11.63 26.92 14.14
CA GLY A 431 12.11 25.66 14.71
C GLY A 431 11.01 24.64 15.00
N THR A 432 9.78 24.85 14.51
CA THR A 432 8.69 23.89 14.65
C THR A 432 8.94 22.68 13.75
N TRP A 433 8.89 21.49 14.36
CA TRP A 433 9.17 20.23 13.71
C TRP A 433 7.87 19.46 13.39
N TYR A 434 7.52 19.44 12.10
CA TYR A 434 6.40 18.67 11.54
C TYR A 434 6.80 17.22 11.24
N PRO A 435 5.88 16.24 11.38
CA PRO A 435 6.17 14.84 11.09
C PRO A 435 6.46 14.64 9.60
N ILE A 436 7.52 13.92 9.26
CA ILE A 436 7.84 13.64 7.86
C ILE A 436 7.95 12.15 7.55
N ILE A 437 8.33 11.33 8.52
CA ILE A 437 8.46 9.89 8.37
C ILE A 437 7.09 9.25 8.16
N ILE A 438 6.12 9.51 9.05
CA ILE A 438 4.81 8.88 8.94
C ILE A 438 4.09 9.31 7.65
N PRO A 439 3.96 10.62 7.33
CA PRO A 439 3.29 11.04 6.10
C PRO A 439 3.99 10.55 4.83
N LEU A 440 5.30 10.78 4.71
CA LEU A 440 6.00 10.61 3.43
C LEU A 440 6.55 9.21 3.21
N PHE A 441 6.96 8.51 4.27
CA PHE A 441 7.66 7.23 4.16
C PHE A 441 6.82 6.04 4.61
N ILE A 442 5.69 6.25 5.29
CA ILE A 442 4.74 5.19 5.67
C ILE A 442 3.45 5.33 4.87
N GLN A 443 2.73 6.44 4.99
CA GLN A 443 1.40 6.61 4.39
C GLN A 443 1.46 6.75 2.87
N SER A 444 2.35 7.56 2.30
CA SER A 444 2.43 7.74 0.84
C SER A 444 2.74 6.44 0.08
N PRO A 445 3.74 5.62 0.46
CA PRO A 445 3.99 4.33 -0.20
C PRO A 445 2.85 3.33 0.00
N LEU A 446 2.27 3.29 1.20
CA LEU A 446 1.14 2.41 1.52
C LEU A 446 -0.10 2.76 0.70
N ALA A 447 -0.42 4.06 0.57
CA ALA A 447 -1.53 4.54 -0.22
C ALA A 447 -1.34 4.23 -1.71
N PHE A 448 -0.14 4.47 -2.25
CA PHE A 448 0.16 4.18 -3.65
C PHE A 448 0.11 2.67 -3.94
N GLY A 449 0.83 1.85 -3.17
CA GLY A 449 0.86 0.40 -3.34
C GLY A 449 -0.53 -0.24 -3.14
N GLY A 450 -1.25 0.20 -2.10
CA GLY A 450 -2.63 -0.24 -1.86
C GLY A 450 -3.59 0.14 -2.99
N ALA A 451 -3.46 1.34 -3.56
CA ALA A 451 -4.26 1.76 -4.71
C ALA A 451 -3.95 0.93 -5.97
N VAL A 452 -2.67 0.63 -6.24
CA VAL A 452 -2.27 -0.24 -7.36
C VAL A 452 -2.85 -1.63 -7.21
N LEU A 453 -2.69 -2.25 -6.04
CA LEU A 453 -3.26 -3.57 -5.75
C LEU A 453 -4.78 -3.58 -5.90
N TRP A 454 -5.45 -2.55 -5.37
CA TRP A 454 -6.90 -2.44 -5.48
C TRP A 454 -7.35 -2.33 -6.94
N ASN A 455 -6.71 -1.46 -7.73
CA ASN A 455 -7.03 -1.30 -9.14
C ASN A 455 -6.79 -2.60 -9.92
N TYR A 456 -5.72 -3.33 -9.62
CA TYR A 456 -5.47 -4.65 -10.20
C TYR A 456 -6.63 -5.62 -9.93
N PHE A 457 -7.11 -5.71 -8.68
CA PHE A 457 -8.24 -6.57 -8.34
C PHE A 457 -9.57 -6.12 -8.97
N ASP A 458 -9.86 -4.82 -8.98
CA ASP A 458 -11.06 -4.28 -9.64
C ASP A 458 -11.03 -4.58 -11.15
N THR A 459 -9.89 -4.36 -11.84
CA THR A 459 -9.70 -4.68 -13.26
C THR A 459 -9.82 -6.17 -13.54
N ASN A 460 -9.21 -7.03 -12.71
CA ASN A 460 -9.28 -8.48 -12.91
C ASN A 460 -10.71 -9.01 -12.71
N ARG A 461 -11.47 -8.44 -11.75
CA ARG A 461 -12.87 -8.77 -11.53
C ARG A 461 -13.76 -8.31 -12.69
N GLU A 462 -13.52 -7.11 -13.22
CA GLU A 462 -14.19 -6.64 -14.45
C GLU A 462 -13.90 -7.59 -15.63
N ARG A 463 -12.64 -8.00 -15.81
CA ARG A 463 -12.25 -8.97 -16.85
C ARG A 463 -12.99 -10.30 -16.70
N GLN A 464 -13.09 -10.84 -15.49
CA GLN A 464 -13.83 -12.08 -15.22
C GLN A 464 -15.33 -11.93 -15.48
N ASN A 465 -15.94 -10.79 -15.12
CA ASN A 465 -17.34 -10.53 -15.40
C ASN A 465 -17.62 -10.46 -16.92
N ILE A 466 -16.73 -9.82 -17.68
CA ILE A 466 -16.83 -9.75 -19.15
C ILE A 466 -16.69 -11.16 -19.75
N ARG A 467 -15.69 -11.94 -19.31
CA ARG A 467 -15.51 -13.34 -19.74
C ARG A 467 -16.77 -14.17 -19.48
N LYS A 468 -17.34 -14.07 -18.27
CA LYS A 468 -18.57 -14.78 -17.90
C LYS A 468 -19.78 -14.31 -18.69
N ALA A 469 -19.85 -13.03 -19.05
CA ALA A 469 -20.92 -12.52 -19.90
C ALA A 469 -20.82 -13.06 -21.34
N LEU A 470 -19.60 -13.13 -21.89
CA LEU A 470 -19.36 -13.65 -23.24
C LEU A 470 -19.63 -15.16 -23.36
N SER A 471 -19.37 -15.94 -22.32
CA SER A 471 -19.63 -17.39 -22.33
C SER A 471 -21.11 -17.78 -22.40
N TYR A 472 -22.04 -16.84 -22.19
CA TYR A 472 -23.46 -17.07 -22.45
C TYR A 472 -23.83 -17.01 -23.93
N TYR A 473 -23.02 -16.35 -24.75
CA TYR A 473 -23.33 -16.09 -26.17
C TYR A 473 -22.44 -16.87 -27.13
N VAL A 474 -21.25 -17.26 -26.68
CA VAL A 474 -20.26 -17.93 -27.52
C VAL A 474 -19.64 -19.08 -26.71
N PRO A 475 -19.31 -20.24 -27.32
CA PRO A 475 -18.65 -21.34 -26.62
C PRO A 475 -17.39 -20.91 -25.87
N ASP A 476 -17.14 -21.52 -24.70
CA ASP A 476 -16.03 -21.17 -23.81
C ASP A 476 -14.66 -21.16 -24.52
N GLU A 477 -14.43 -22.12 -25.42
CA GLU A 477 -13.22 -22.22 -26.24
C GLU A 477 -12.96 -20.95 -27.06
N VAL A 478 -14.00 -20.38 -27.65
CA VAL A 478 -13.90 -19.15 -28.46
C VAL A 478 -13.75 -17.94 -27.55
N VAL A 479 -14.37 -17.92 -26.36
CA VAL A 479 -14.18 -16.85 -25.38
C VAL A 479 -12.73 -16.79 -24.90
N ASP A 480 -12.08 -17.93 -24.70
CA ASP A 480 -10.66 -18.01 -24.36
C ASP A 480 -9.78 -17.44 -25.47
N HIS A 481 -10.01 -17.86 -26.73
CA HIS A 481 -9.29 -17.30 -27.87
C HIS A 481 -9.53 -15.79 -28.08
N LEU A 482 -10.76 -15.31 -27.88
CA LEU A 482 -11.12 -13.89 -27.96
C LEU A 482 -10.44 -13.06 -26.85
N ALA A 483 -10.28 -13.63 -25.65
CA ALA A 483 -9.62 -12.97 -24.54
C ALA A 483 -8.09 -12.86 -24.73
N GLU A 484 -7.52 -13.69 -25.59
CA GLU A 484 -6.09 -13.73 -25.91
C GLU A 484 -5.75 -12.87 -27.13
N ASN A 485 -6.50 -12.99 -28.25
CA ASN A 485 -6.19 -12.29 -29.50
C ASN A 485 -7.46 -11.86 -30.28
N ILE A 486 -7.89 -10.61 -30.10
CA ILE A 486 -9.06 -10.04 -30.81
C ILE A 486 -8.83 -9.88 -32.31
N ALA A 487 -7.57 -9.70 -32.75
CA ALA A 487 -7.22 -9.39 -34.14
C ALA A 487 -7.45 -10.56 -35.13
N ASP A 488 -7.39 -11.81 -34.66
CA ASP A 488 -7.56 -13.01 -35.50
C ASP A 488 -9.02 -13.41 -35.73
N MET A 489 -9.98 -12.76 -35.05
CA MET A 489 -11.42 -13.07 -35.15
C MET A 489 -11.94 -13.10 -36.60
N ARG A 490 -11.39 -12.24 -37.48
CA ARG A 490 -11.84 -12.14 -38.89
C ARG A 490 -11.45 -13.34 -39.77
N ARG A 491 -10.53 -14.20 -39.34
CA ARG A 491 -10.03 -15.35 -40.11
C ARG A 491 -10.17 -16.67 -39.37
N ASP A 492 -10.82 -16.65 -38.21
CA ASP A 492 -10.94 -17.83 -37.37
C ASP A 492 -12.08 -18.73 -37.89
N GLY A 493 -11.70 -19.80 -38.58
CA GLY A 493 -12.60 -20.83 -39.07
C GLY A 493 -11.83 -21.97 -39.72
N GLN A 494 -12.28 -23.19 -39.47
CA GLN A 494 -11.64 -24.40 -39.94
C GLN A 494 -12.63 -25.30 -40.67
N THR A 495 -12.24 -25.77 -41.85
CA THR A 495 -12.92 -26.89 -42.52
C THR A 495 -12.44 -28.19 -41.88
N LEU A 496 -13.37 -28.95 -41.32
CA LEU A 496 -13.11 -30.20 -40.64
C LEU A 496 -14.23 -31.21 -40.92
N TYR A 497 -13.96 -32.49 -40.70
CA TYR A 497 -15.00 -33.50 -40.74
C TYR A 497 -15.79 -33.49 -39.43
N GLY A 498 -17.11 -33.61 -39.53
CA GLY A 498 -17.95 -33.59 -38.34
C GLY A 498 -19.31 -34.20 -38.57
N VAL A 499 -19.99 -34.43 -37.46
CA VAL A 499 -21.38 -34.91 -37.44
C VAL A 499 -22.26 -33.75 -37.06
N CYS A 500 -23.25 -33.44 -37.90
CA CYS A 500 -24.23 -32.40 -37.66
C CYS A 500 -25.56 -33.05 -37.24
N LEU A 501 -26.07 -32.62 -36.09
CA LEU A 501 -27.42 -32.94 -35.62
C LEU A 501 -28.28 -31.69 -35.79
N PHE A 502 -29.41 -31.88 -36.46
CA PHE A 502 -30.44 -30.88 -36.65
C PHE A 502 -31.72 -31.37 -35.96
N THR A 503 -32.38 -30.49 -35.21
CA THR A 503 -33.69 -30.78 -34.62
C THR A 503 -34.73 -29.81 -35.14
N ASP A 504 -35.98 -30.26 -35.25
CA ASP A 504 -37.13 -29.42 -35.60
C ASP A 504 -38.36 -29.82 -34.79
N CYS A 505 -39.15 -28.86 -34.33
CA CYS A 505 -40.30 -29.16 -33.49
C CYS A 505 -41.61 -29.20 -34.29
N ALA A 506 -42.27 -30.35 -34.31
CA ALA A 506 -43.58 -30.51 -34.93
C ALA A 506 -44.69 -30.01 -33.98
N GLY A 507 -44.90 -28.70 -33.92
CA GLY A 507 -45.99 -28.09 -33.12
C GLY A 507 -45.76 -26.65 -32.66
N TYR A 508 -44.58 -26.08 -32.92
CA TYR A 508 -44.21 -24.74 -32.47
C TYR A 508 -45.21 -23.64 -32.87
N THR A 509 -45.72 -23.66 -34.11
CA THR A 509 -46.70 -22.67 -34.59
C THR A 509 -47.99 -22.71 -33.77
N THR A 510 -48.51 -23.90 -33.49
CA THR A 510 -49.73 -24.06 -32.69
C THR A 510 -49.55 -23.58 -31.26
N VAL A 511 -48.38 -23.85 -30.65
CA VAL A 511 -48.07 -23.36 -29.31
C VAL A 511 -47.93 -21.84 -29.30
N SER A 512 -47.20 -21.25 -30.25
CA SER A 512 -46.97 -19.80 -30.30
C SER A 512 -48.23 -18.97 -30.58
N GLU A 513 -49.26 -19.54 -31.20
CA GLU A 513 -50.59 -18.93 -31.35
C GLU A 513 -51.44 -18.96 -30.06
N THR A 514 -51.10 -19.85 -29.11
CA THR A 514 -51.94 -20.14 -27.94
C THR A 514 -51.45 -19.48 -26.65
N ILE A 515 -50.15 -19.17 -26.53
CA ILE A 515 -49.54 -18.59 -25.32
C ILE A 515 -48.96 -17.19 -25.56
N GLY A 516 -48.95 -16.34 -24.52
CA GLY A 516 -48.43 -14.98 -24.62
C GLY A 516 -46.91 -14.93 -24.87
N ALA A 517 -46.42 -13.89 -25.54
CA ALA A 517 -45.03 -13.81 -26.00
C ALA A 517 -43.95 -13.99 -24.90
N ARG A 518 -44.18 -13.47 -23.68
CA ARG A 518 -43.25 -13.67 -22.56
C ARG A 518 -43.27 -15.11 -22.04
N GLU A 519 -44.44 -15.70 -21.92
CA GLU A 519 -44.60 -17.10 -21.51
C GLU A 519 -44.05 -18.07 -22.56
N LEU A 520 -44.20 -17.75 -23.85
CA LEU A 520 -43.56 -18.48 -24.95
C LEU A 520 -42.04 -18.44 -24.81
N SER A 521 -41.45 -17.28 -24.52
CA SER A 521 -40.01 -17.16 -24.33
C SER A 521 -39.51 -18.01 -23.16
N ASP A 522 -40.16 -17.95 -21.99
CA ASP A 522 -39.79 -18.75 -20.83
C ASP A 522 -39.98 -20.25 -21.08
N PHE A 523 -41.04 -20.61 -21.80
CA PHE A 523 -41.30 -21.97 -22.22
C PHE A 523 -40.20 -22.50 -23.16
N MET A 524 -39.81 -21.73 -24.18
CA MET A 524 -38.75 -22.08 -25.12
C MET A 524 -37.39 -22.20 -24.43
N HIS A 525 -37.07 -21.36 -23.44
CA HIS A 525 -35.85 -21.51 -22.65
C HIS A 525 -35.78 -22.87 -21.93
N ARG A 526 -36.89 -23.34 -21.35
CA ARG A 526 -36.94 -24.68 -20.72
C ARG A 526 -36.81 -25.79 -21.76
N TYR A 527 -37.49 -25.67 -22.90
CA TYR A 527 -37.40 -26.64 -23.99
C TYR A 527 -35.97 -26.77 -24.53
N PHE A 528 -35.29 -25.66 -24.81
CA PHE A 528 -33.89 -25.70 -25.25
C PHE A 528 -32.95 -26.27 -24.19
N ALA A 529 -33.18 -25.98 -22.90
CA ALA A 529 -32.38 -26.56 -21.82
C ALA A 529 -32.47 -28.10 -21.79
N VAL A 530 -33.64 -28.67 -22.08
CA VAL A 530 -33.85 -30.13 -22.17
C VAL A 530 -33.04 -30.75 -23.32
N ILE A 531 -32.87 -30.03 -24.43
CA ILE A 531 -32.12 -30.49 -25.61
C ILE A 531 -30.61 -30.29 -25.43
N PHE A 532 -30.20 -29.16 -24.87
CA PHE A 532 -28.79 -28.79 -24.75
C PHE A 532 -28.02 -29.72 -23.81
N GLU A 533 -28.66 -30.18 -22.73
CA GLU A 533 -28.00 -30.99 -21.71
C GLU A 533 -27.48 -32.33 -22.28
N PRO A 534 -28.29 -33.18 -22.94
CA PRO A 534 -27.78 -34.41 -23.57
C PRO A 534 -26.73 -34.17 -24.66
N ILE A 535 -26.87 -33.09 -25.44
CA ILE A 535 -25.89 -32.75 -26.49
C ILE A 535 -24.53 -32.47 -25.86
N LYS A 536 -24.48 -31.62 -24.83
CA LYS A 536 -23.24 -31.26 -24.13
C LYS A 536 -22.62 -32.45 -23.40
N GLN A 537 -23.44 -33.27 -22.74
CA GLN A 537 -22.95 -34.48 -22.03
C GLN A 537 -22.27 -35.49 -22.97
N ASN A 538 -22.71 -35.55 -24.22
CA ASN A 538 -22.12 -36.41 -25.25
C ASN A 538 -21.04 -35.69 -26.08
N GLY A 539 -20.48 -34.57 -25.61
CA GLY A 539 -19.38 -33.86 -26.28
C GLY A 539 -19.78 -33.06 -27.52
N GLY A 540 -21.07 -32.81 -27.71
CA GLY A 540 -21.60 -32.01 -28.81
C GLY A 540 -21.55 -30.53 -28.52
N LEU A 541 -21.26 -29.73 -29.55
CA LEU A 541 -21.28 -28.28 -29.50
C LEU A 541 -22.60 -27.77 -30.08
N VAL A 542 -23.44 -27.09 -29.30
CA VAL A 542 -24.59 -26.36 -29.83
C VAL A 542 -24.09 -25.08 -30.49
N VAL A 543 -24.31 -24.95 -31.80
CA VAL A 543 -23.71 -23.88 -32.61
C VAL A 543 -24.72 -22.79 -32.94
N ASP A 544 -25.97 -23.15 -33.22
CA ASP A 544 -26.97 -22.19 -33.68
C ASP A 544 -28.39 -22.61 -33.28
N LEU A 545 -29.26 -21.61 -33.16
CA LEU A 545 -30.69 -21.74 -32.93
C LEU A 545 -31.43 -21.05 -34.08
N LYS A 546 -32.21 -21.82 -34.84
CA LYS A 546 -33.02 -21.28 -35.95
C LYS A 546 -34.50 -21.44 -35.65
N GLY A 547 -35.08 -20.41 -35.02
CA GLY A 547 -36.46 -20.52 -34.52
C GLY A 547 -36.52 -21.52 -33.38
N ASP A 548 -37.24 -22.62 -33.58
CA ASP A 548 -37.38 -23.77 -32.68
C ASP A 548 -36.39 -24.91 -32.97
N ALA A 549 -35.59 -24.78 -34.02
CA ALA A 549 -34.57 -25.75 -34.41
C ALA A 549 -33.24 -25.54 -33.67
N VAL A 550 -32.64 -26.64 -33.21
CA VAL A 550 -31.29 -26.68 -32.63
C VAL A 550 -30.32 -27.32 -33.63
N ILE A 551 -29.19 -26.65 -33.87
CA ILE A 551 -28.07 -27.18 -34.65
C ILE A 551 -26.91 -27.47 -33.71
N ALA A 552 -26.46 -28.72 -33.67
CA ALA A 552 -25.31 -29.15 -32.91
C ALA A 552 -24.30 -29.91 -33.77
N VAL A 553 -23.01 -29.81 -33.43
CA VAL A 553 -21.93 -30.44 -34.17
C VAL A 553 -20.97 -31.19 -33.25
N TRP A 554 -20.46 -32.31 -33.74
CA TRP A 554 -19.31 -33.00 -33.17
C TRP A 554 -18.15 -32.92 -34.16
N ARG A 555 -16.97 -32.55 -33.67
CA ARG A 555 -15.77 -32.33 -34.48
C ARG A 555 -14.89 -33.58 -34.39
N GLY A 556 -14.43 -34.13 -35.52
CA GLY A 556 -13.64 -35.36 -35.53
C GLY A 556 -12.86 -35.59 -36.81
N GLY A 557 -12.07 -36.67 -36.85
CA GLY A 557 -11.50 -37.17 -38.11
C GLY A 557 -12.52 -37.98 -38.90
N HIS A 558 -12.33 -38.13 -40.21
CA HIS A 558 -13.20 -38.97 -41.06
C HIS A 558 -13.30 -40.42 -40.58
N ALA A 559 -12.21 -40.96 -40.02
CA ALA A 559 -12.14 -42.31 -39.47
C ALA A 559 -12.63 -42.43 -38.01
N ASP A 560 -13.09 -41.33 -37.39
CA ASP A 560 -13.46 -41.32 -35.98
C ASP A 560 -14.90 -41.83 -35.76
N SER A 561 -15.03 -43.13 -35.51
CA SER A 561 -16.30 -43.76 -35.14
C SER A 561 -16.81 -43.30 -33.76
N THR A 562 -15.96 -42.69 -32.92
CA THR A 562 -16.33 -42.19 -31.59
C THR A 562 -17.26 -41.00 -31.69
N VAL A 563 -16.93 -40.03 -32.54
CA VAL A 563 -17.73 -38.81 -32.78
C VAL A 563 -19.10 -39.17 -33.37
N ARG A 564 -19.14 -40.15 -34.28
CA ARG A 564 -20.40 -40.69 -34.82
C ARG A 564 -21.23 -41.39 -33.74
N ARG A 565 -20.60 -42.22 -32.90
CA ARG A 565 -21.26 -42.89 -31.77
C ARG A 565 -21.83 -41.89 -30.75
N GLN A 566 -21.07 -40.86 -30.41
CA GLN A 566 -21.47 -39.78 -29.50
C GLN A 566 -22.71 -39.05 -30.02
N ALA A 567 -22.74 -38.69 -31.31
CA ALA A 567 -23.90 -38.06 -31.92
C ALA A 567 -25.14 -38.96 -31.91
N CYS A 568 -24.99 -40.28 -32.15
CA CYS A 568 -26.09 -41.25 -32.04
C CYS A 568 -26.61 -41.37 -30.59
N HIS A 569 -25.73 -41.41 -29.59
CA HIS A 569 -26.13 -41.40 -28.18
C HIS A 569 -26.88 -40.11 -27.83
N ALA A 570 -26.36 -38.95 -28.25
CA ALA A 570 -27.00 -37.66 -28.04
C ALA A 570 -28.40 -37.63 -28.67
N ALA A 571 -28.56 -38.10 -29.92
CA ALA A 571 -29.85 -38.13 -30.59
C ALA A 571 -30.89 -38.95 -29.80
N LEU A 572 -30.52 -40.15 -29.32
CA LEU A 572 -31.40 -40.99 -28.50
C LEU A 572 -31.74 -40.34 -27.15
N GLU A 573 -30.75 -39.72 -26.50
CA GLU A 573 -30.95 -39.06 -25.20
C GLU A 573 -31.77 -37.79 -25.32
N VAL A 574 -31.61 -37.00 -26.39
CA VAL A 574 -32.47 -35.85 -26.72
C VAL A 574 -33.90 -36.31 -26.94
N ALA A 575 -34.12 -37.34 -27.77
CA ALA A 575 -35.47 -37.89 -27.99
C ALA A 575 -36.13 -38.34 -26.68
N ASN A 576 -35.39 -39.06 -25.83
CA ASN A 576 -35.87 -39.48 -24.51
C ASN A 576 -36.14 -38.30 -23.56
N ALA A 577 -35.28 -37.27 -23.57
CA ALA A 577 -35.44 -36.08 -22.73
C ALA A 577 -36.65 -35.26 -23.15
N VAL A 578 -36.86 -35.07 -24.46
CA VAL A 578 -38.03 -34.37 -25.00
C VAL A 578 -39.31 -35.16 -24.77
N ARG A 579 -39.31 -36.49 -24.93
CA ARG A 579 -40.48 -37.33 -24.57
C ARG A 579 -40.90 -37.14 -23.11
N ARG A 580 -39.94 -37.22 -22.18
CA ARG A 580 -40.18 -36.95 -20.75
C ARG A 580 -40.68 -35.52 -20.50
N PHE A 581 -40.12 -34.53 -21.20
CA PHE A 581 -40.58 -33.15 -21.09
C PHE A 581 -42.04 -33.02 -21.57
N ASN A 582 -42.38 -33.62 -22.70
CA ASN A 582 -43.76 -33.62 -23.24
C ASN A 582 -44.76 -34.34 -22.33
N ASP A 583 -44.33 -35.36 -21.57
CA ASP A 583 -45.18 -36.03 -20.59
C ASP A 583 -45.50 -35.15 -19.37
N THR A 584 -44.71 -34.10 -19.12
CA THR A 584 -45.00 -33.09 -18.08
C THR A 584 -45.96 -32.00 -18.54
N LEU A 585 -46.30 -31.96 -19.84
CA LEU A 585 -47.18 -30.93 -20.42
C LEU A 585 -48.61 -31.47 -20.53
N GLU A 586 -49.58 -30.72 -19.99
CA GLU A 586 -51.00 -31.14 -20.00
C GLU A 586 -51.73 -30.74 -21.30
N ASN A 587 -51.40 -29.56 -21.85
CA ASN A 587 -52.24 -28.91 -22.88
C ASN A 587 -51.73 -29.07 -24.31
N PHE A 588 -50.43 -29.33 -24.49
CA PHE A 588 -49.82 -29.45 -25.81
C PHE A 588 -48.52 -30.24 -25.71
N LYS A 589 -48.12 -30.87 -26.82
CA LYS A 589 -46.86 -31.61 -26.94
C LYS A 589 -46.00 -30.97 -28.03
N LEU A 590 -44.70 -31.01 -27.83
CA LEU A 590 -43.67 -30.59 -28.77
C LEU A 590 -42.86 -31.80 -29.22
N PRO A 591 -43.42 -32.68 -30.09
CA PRO A 591 -42.64 -33.76 -30.66
C PRO A 591 -41.50 -33.19 -31.51
N THR A 592 -40.28 -33.64 -31.24
CA THR A 592 -39.07 -33.12 -31.88
C THR A 592 -38.49 -34.17 -32.80
N ARG A 593 -38.36 -33.82 -34.08
CA ARG A 593 -37.70 -34.64 -35.07
C ARG A 593 -36.20 -34.35 -35.03
N ILE A 594 -35.39 -35.39 -35.22
CA ILE A 594 -33.93 -35.33 -35.13
C ILE A 594 -33.33 -35.92 -36.41
N SER A 595 -32.48 -35.17 -37.08
CA SER A 595 -31.73 -35.61 -38.25
C SER A 595 -30.24 -35.48 -38.01
N VAL A 596 -29.49 -36.54 -38.31
CA VAL A 596 -28.05 -36.59 -38.12
C VAL A 596 -27.37 -36.95 -39.43
N HIS A 597 -26.38 -36.15 -39.83
CA HIS A 597 -25.60 -36.38 -41.04
C HIS A 597 -24.12 -36.07 -40.80
N ALA A 598 -23.22 -36.85 -41.40
CA ALA A 598 -21.78 -36.68 -41.26
C ALA A 598 -21.14 -36.27 -42.58
N GLY A 599 -20.18 -35.35 -42.53
CA GLY A 599 -19.50 -34.81 -43.71
C GLY A 599 -18.55 -33.68 -43.37
N GLU A 600 -18.04 -33.00 -44.38
CA GLU A 600 -17.23 -31.80 -44.19
C GLU A 600 -18.10 -30.63 -43.73
N ILE A 601 -17.65 -29.93 -42.68
CA ILE A 601 -18.26 -28.73 -42.13
C ILE A 601 -17.21 -27.64 -42.01
N PHE A 602 -17.62 -26.40 -42.27
CA PHE A 602 -16.85 -25.22 -41.90
C PHE A 602 -17.42 -24.68 -40.59
N LEU A 603 -16.58 -24.66 -39.55
CA LEU A 603 -16.92 -24.09 -38.24
C LEU A 603 -16.04 -22.86 -38.01
N GLY A 604 -16.65 -21.70 -37.73
CA GLY A 604 -15.92 -20.46 -37.53
C GLY A 604 -16.81 -19.22 -37.52
N ASN A 605 -16.17 -18.05 -37.58
CA ASN A 605 -16.89 -16.78 -37.65
C ASN A 605 -17.46 -16.55 -39.06
N ILE A 606 -18.79 -16.54 -39.17
CA ILE A 606 -19.53 -16.34 -40.42
C ILE A 606 -20.22 -14.97 -40.34
N GLY A 607 -19.97 -14.11 -41.31
CA GLY A 607 -20.54 -12.76 -41.31
C GLY A 607 -19.79 -11.78 -42.21
N ALA A 608 -20.22 -10.52 -42.20
CA ALA A 608 -19.63 -9.45 -42.97
C ALA A 608 -19.61 -8.13 -42.19
N ALA A 609 -18.59 -7.32 -42.46
CA ALA A 609 -18.34 -6.02 -41.81
C ALA A 609 -18.27 -6.12 -40.27
N ASP A 610 -19.34 -5.73 -39.59
CA ASP A 610 -19.37 -5.56 -38.13
C ASP A 610 -20.27 -6.60 -37.44
N HIS A 611 -20.81 -7.56 -38.20
CA HIS A 611 -21.72 -8.60 -37.70
C HIS A 611 -21.18 -9.98 -38.05
N TYR A 612 -20.52 -10.62 -37.08
CA TYR A 612 -20.03 -12.00 -37.17
C TYR A 612 -20.76 -12.86 -36.13
N GLN A 613 -21.18 -14.05 -36.54
CA GLN A 613 -21.69 -15.09 -35.66
C GLN A 613 -20.77 -16.30 -35.77
N TYR A 614 -20.36 -16.85 -34.62
CA TYR A 614 -19.68 -18.14 -34.62
C TYR A 614 -20.70 -19.22 -35.00
N GLY A 615 -20.50 -19.87 -36.13
CA GLY A 615 -21.50 -20.70 -36.77
C GLY A 615 -20.91 -21.86 -37.55
N VAL A 616 -21.79 -22.75 -38.00
CA VAL A 616 -21.44 -23.86 -38.89
C VAL A 616 -22.11 -23.66 -40.25
N THR A 617 -21.36 -23.88 -41.32
CA THR A 617 -21.88 -23.88 -42.70
C THR A 617 -21.28 -25.02 -43.51
N GLY A 618 -21.93 -25.35 -44.63
CA GLY A 618 -21.54 -26.41 -45.52
C GLY A 618 -22.72 -27.27 -45.97
N ASP A 619 -22.44 -28.12 -46.95
CA ASP A 619 -23.43 -29.04 -47.50
C ASP A 619 -23.99 -29.98 -46.41
N THR A 620 -23.16 -30.39 -45.44
CA THR A 620 -23.55 -31.28 -44.34
C THR A 620 -24.71 -30.72 -43.51
N VAL A 621 -24.67 -29.42 -43.16
CA VAL A 621 -25.75 -28.76 -42.38
C VAL A 621 -27.04 -28.69 -43.19
N ASN A 622 -26.92 -28.39 -44.49
CA ASN A 622 -28.06 -28.35 -45.39
C ASN A 622 -28.67 -29.74 -45.61
N THR A 623 -27.86 -30.79 -45.70
CA THR A 623 -28.35 -32.18 -45.77
C THR A 623 -29.09 -32.56 -44.50
N ALA A 624 -28.54 -32.28 -43.32
CA ALA A 624 -29.18 -32.59 -42.04
C ALA A 624 -30.55 -31.88 -41.90
N SER A 625 -30.63 -30.60 -42.26
CA SER A 625 -31.91 -29.85 -42.27
C SER A 625 -32.91 -30.39 -43.30
N ARG A 626 -32.47 -30.86 -44.48
CA ARG A 626 -33.38 -31.48 -45.47
C ARG A 626 -33.82 -32.88 -45.09
N MET A 627 -32.98 -33.65 -44.39
CA MET A 627 -33.35 -34.94 -43.81
C MET A 627 -34.48 -34.79 -42.78
N ASP A 628 -34.63 -33.61 -42.16
CA ASP A 628 -35.75 -33.37 -41.26
C ASP A 628 -37.10 -33.29 -42.02
N GLY A 629 -37.10 -32.72 -43.23
CA GLY A 629 -38.24 -32.80 -44.15
C GLY A 629 -38.57 -34.25 -44.52
N LEU A 630 -37.55 -35.09 -44.73
CA LEU A 630 -37.73 -36.52 -44.93
C LEU A 630 -38.28 -37.21 -43.68
N ASN A 631 -37.81 -36.87 -42.48
CA ASN A 631 -38.35 -37.36 -41.20
C ASN A 631 -39.86 -37.13 -41.10
N LYS A 632 -40.32 -35.92 -41.46
CA LYS A 632 -41.74 -35.58 -41.49
C LYS A 632 -42.51 -36.47 -42.47
N TYR A 633 -41.96 -36.68 -43.65
CA TYR A 633 -42.60 -37.45 -44.71
C TYR A 633 -42.67 -38.95 -44.41
N LEU A 634 -41.64 -39.48 -43.73
CA LEU A 634 -41.58 -40.88 -43.30
C LEU A 634 -42.28 -41.14 -41.96
N GLY A 635 -42.65 -40.08 -41.23
CA GLY A 635 -43.23 -40.17 -39.88
C GLY A 635 -42.25 -40.74 -38.85
N THR A 636 -40.95 -40.51 -39.03
CA THR A 636 -39.89 -40.99 -38.14
C THR A 636 -39.42 -39.91 -37.17
N GLU A 637 -39.01 -40.33 -35.96
CA GLU A 637 -38.49 -39.41 -34.92
C GLU A 637 -37.00 -39.09 -35.15
N ILE A 638 -36.17 -40.11 -35.41
CA ILE A 638 -34.72 -39.95 -35.59
C ILE A 638 -34.29 -40.59 -36.91
N LEU A 639 -33.73 -39.79 -37.83
CA LEU A 639 -33.07 -40.26 -39.04
C LEU A 639 -31.59 -39.93 -39.01
N VAL A 640 -30.78 -40.90 -39.42
CA VAL A 640 -29.34 -40.80 -39.54
C VAL A 640 -28.91 -41.23 -40.94
N SER A 641 -27.92 -40.57 -41.52
CA SER A 641 -27.42 -40.97 -42.85
C SER A 641 -26.50 -42.19 -42.75
N GLU A 642 -26.26 -42.85 -43.88
CA GLU A 642 -25.31 -43.97 -43.96
C GLU A 642 -23.92 -43.58 -43.43
N GLU A 643 -23.47 -42.36 -43.72
CA GLU A 643 -22.18 -41.84 -43.27
C GLU A 643 -22.08 -41.75 -41.73
N VAL A 644 -23.21 -41.61 -41.02
CA VAL A 644 -23.24 -41.56 -39.55
C VAL A 644 -23.17 -42.96 -38.95
N ILE A 645 -23.86 -43.94 -39.53
CA ILE A 645 -23.91 -45.30 -38.97
C ILE A 645 -22.78 -46.20 -39.46
N HIS A 646 -22.01 -45.74 -40.45
CA HIS A 646 -20.91 -46.50 -41.01
C HIS A 646 -19.86 -46.82 -39.94
N GLU A 647 -19.62 -48.12 -39.73
CA GLU A 647 -18.70 -48.65 -38.71
C GLU A 647 -19.05 -48.21 -37.27
N VAL A 648 -20.33 -47.93 -37.00
CA VAL A 648 -20.83 -47.62 -35.65
C VAL A 648 -21.67 -48.78 -35.13
N GLU A 649 -21.12 -49.51 -34.16
CA GLU A 649 -21.81 -50.58 -33.45
C GLU A 649 -22.55 -50.08 -32.19
N GLY A 650 -23.45 -50.92 -31.66
CA GLY A 650 -24.12 -50.67 -30.36
C GLY A 650 -25.50 -50.02 -30.46
N PHE A 651 -26.04 -49.83 -31.67
CA PHE A 651 -27.38 -49.31 -31.91
C PHE A 651 -28.23 -50.28 -32.72
N LEU A 652 -29.54 -50.30 -32.45
CA LEU A 652 -30.53 -50.87 -33.35
C LEU A 652 -30.93 -49.80 -34.37
N THR A 653 -30.65 -50.06 -35.64
CA THR A 653 -31.03 -49.20 -36.76
C THR A 653 -31.90 -49.97 -37.75
N ARG A 654 -32.78 -49.24 -38.44
CA ARG A 654 -33.62 -49.76 -39.52
C ARG A 654 -33.32 -48.98 -40.79
N GLU A 655 -32.88 -49.64 -41.86
CA GLU A 655 -32.68 -48.96 -43.14
C GLU A 655 -34.03 -48.42 -43.64
N ALA A 656 -34.15 -47.10 -43.71
CA ALA A 656 -35.39 -46.45 -44.13
C ALA A 656 -35.49 -46.37 -45.65
N GLY A 657 -34.37 -46.38 -46.37
CA GLY A 657 -34.34 -46.38 -47.83
C GLY A 657 -33.28 -45.44 -48.40
N THR A 658 -33.34 -45.27 -49.73
CA THR A 658 -32.45 -44.38 -50.48
C THR A 658 -33.31 -43.30 -51.13
N PHE A 659 -33.00 -42.03 -50.89
CA PHE A 659 -33.84 -40.89 -51.26
C PHE A 659 -33.04 -39.82 -51.99
N LEU A 660 -33.60 -39.31 -53.09
CA LEU A 660 -33.06 -38.11 -53.73
C LEU A 660 -33.74 -36.90 -53.09
N LEU A 661 -33.02 -36.23 -52.18
CA LEU A 661 -33.51 -35.01 -51.55
C LEU A 661 -33.58 -33.88 -52.57
N LYS A 662 -34.59 -33.01 -52.45
CA LYS A 662 -34.77 -31.86 -53.33
C LYS A 662 -33.50 -31.02 -53.45
N GLY A 663 -33.07 -30.78 -54.68
CA GLY A 663 -31.86 -29.98 -54.98
C GLY A 663 -30.53 -30.68 -54.65
N LYS A 664 -30.52 -32.01 -54.49
CA LYS A 664 -29.31 -32.84 -54.48
C LYS A 664 -29.17 -33.57 -55.81
N ALA A 665 -27.95 -33.79 -56.26
CA ALA A 665 -27.66 -34.58 -57.45
C ALA A 665 -27.46 -36.08 -57.14
N GLN A 666 -27.05 -36.40 -55.91
CA GLN A 666 -26.81 -37.76 -55.45
C GLN A 666 -27.88 -38.17 -54.43
N PRO A 667 -28.44 -39.39 -54.53
CA PRO A 667 -29.36 -39.89 -53.53
C PRO A 667 -28.61 -40.27 -52.26
N ILE A 668 -29.26 -40.04 -51.11
CA ILE A 668 -28.71 -40.36 -49.79
C ILE A 668 -29.43 -41.58 -49.22
N ARG A 669 -28.67 -42.49 -48.63
CA ARG A 669 -29.22 -43.63 -47.88
C ARG A 669 -29.38 -43.22 -46.43
N VAL A 670 -30.57 -43.46 -45.88
CA VAL A 670 -30.91 -43.09 -44.51
C VAL A 670 -31.39 -44.29 -43.71
N TYR A 671 -31.15 -44.21 -42.42
CA TYR A 671 -31.50 -45.21 -41.43
C TYR A 671 -32.28 -44.52 -40.32
N GLN A 672 -33.29 -45.19 -39.80
CA GLN A 672 -33.95 -44.80 -38.57
C GLN A 672 -33.15 -45.34 -37.38
N LEU A 673 -32.80 -44.47 -36.45
CA LEU A 673 -32.13 -44.83 -35.20
C LEU A 673 -33.19 -45.06 -34.12
N LEU A 674 -33.30 -46.29 -33.61
CA LEU A 674 -34.40 -46.68 -32.70
C LEU A 674 -33.98 -46.71 -31.23
N SER A 675 -32.89 -47.40 -30.91
CA SER A 675 -32.44 -47.59 -29.54
C SER A 675 -31.00 -48.10 -29.48
N ARG A 676 -30.45 -48.23 -28.27
CA ARG A 676 -29.20 -48.96 -28.04
C ARG A 676 -29.47 -50.46 -28.22
N THR A 677 -28.49 -51.21 -28.74
CA THR A 677 -28.65 -52.66 -28.99
C THR A 677 -29.04 -53.43 -27.73
N GLY A 678 -28.64 -52.99 -26.54
CA GLY A 678 -29.03 -53.62 -25.27
C GLY A 678 -30.46 -53.32 -24.80
N GLU A 679 -31.09 -52.27 -25.33
CA GLU A 679 -32.42 -51.78 -24.94
C GLU A 679 -33.52 -52.16 -25.96
N ALA A 680 -33.13 -52.69 -27.11
CA ALA A 680 -34.03 -53.06 -28.18
C ALA A 680 -34.92 -54.26 -27.84
N GLU A 681 -36.24 -54.06 -27.92
CA GLU A 681 -37.24 -55.11 -27.74
C GLU A 681 -37.19 -56.13 -28.88
N GLU A 682 -37.55 -57.39 -28.60
CA GLU A 682 -37.55 -58.47 -29.58
C GLU A 682 -38.56 -58.21 -30.73
N THR A 683 -39.68 -57.55 -30.42
CA THR A 683 -40.69 -57.06 -31.38
C THR A 683 -40.08 -56.06 -32.35
N GLN A 684 -39.31 -55.09 -31.86
CA GLN A 684 -38.60 -54.09 -32.69
C GLN A 684 -37.60 -54.77 -33.63
N ARG A 685 -36.79 -55.71 -33.13
CA ARG A 685 -35.82 -56.44 -33.97
C ARG A 685 -36.50 -57.20 -35.10
N LYS A 686 -37.59 -57.91 -34.79
CA LYS A 686 -38.39 -58.65 -35.79
C LYS A 686 -39.01 -57.71 -36.81
N ALA A 687 -39.58 -56.60 -36.37
CA ALA A 687 -40.17 -55.60 -37.28
C ALA A 687 -39.12 -55.00 -38.22
N CYS A 688 -37.90 -54.70 -37.73
CA CYS A 688 -36.78 -54.24 -38.56
C CYS A 688 -36.34 -55.28 -39.60
N ALA A 689 -36.24 -56.56 -39.22
CA ALA A 689 -35.85 -57.63 -40.13
C ALA A 689 -36.88 -57.83 -41.25
N ILE A 690 -38.17 -57.88 -40.91
CA ILE A 690 -39.27 -57.98 -41.89
C ILE A 690 -39.33 -56.74 -42.79
N PHE A 691 -39.11 -55.55 -42.23
CA PHE A 691 -39.04 -54.33 -43.01
C PHE A 691 -37.91 -54.37 -44.05
N ALA A 692 -36.72 -54.88 -43.66
CA ALA A 692 -35.59 -55.01 -44.56
C ALA A 692 -35.88 -55.99 -45.72
N GLU A 693 -36.58 -57.10 -45.46
CA GLU A 693 -37.08 -58.00 -46.52
C GLU A 693 -38.04 -57.26 -47.48
N GLY A 694 -38.95 -56.44 -46.94
CA GLY A 694 -39.86 -55.61 -47.72
C GLY A 694 -39.12 -54.59 -48.58
N LEU A 695 -38.10 -53.94 -48.04
CA LEU A 695 -37.27 -52.97 -48.77
C LEU A 695 -36.43 -53.65 -49.87
N CYS A 696 -35.95 -54.86 -49.64
CA CYS A 696 -35.27 -55.67 -50.66
C CYS A 696 -36.23 -56.01 -51.81
N ALA A 697 -37.41 -56.53 -51.49
CA ALA A 697 -38.45 -56.82 -52.49
C ALA A 697 -38.89 -55.56 -53.26
N PHE A 698 -38.98 -54.41 -52.58
CA PHE A 698 -39.27 -53.11 -53.19
C PHE A 698 -38.22 -52.70 -54.22
N ARG A 699 -36.92 -52.85 -53.89
CA ARG A 699 -35.81 -52.58 -54.82
C ARG A 699 -35.79 -53.55 -56.01
N CYS A 700 -36.20 -54.80 -55.80
CA CYS A 700 -36.38 -55.80 -56.86
C CYS A 700 -37.70 -55.63 -57.64
N ARG A 701 -38.43 -54.53 -57.48
CA ARG A 701 -39.72 -54.22 -58.15
C ARG A 701 -40.83 -55.25 -57.88
N SER A 702 -40.69 -56.04 -56.83
CA SER A 702 -41.66 -57.06 -56.43
C SER A 702 -42.71 -56.45 -55.50
N TRP A 703 -43.56 -55.57 -56.05
CA TRP A 703 -44.48 -54.72 -55.28
C TRP A 703 -45.44 -55.49 -54.36
N SER A 704 -45.96 -56.64 -54.84
CA SER A 704 -46.88 -57.47 -54.04
C SER A 704 -46.18 -58.06 -52.81
N GLN A 705 -44.95 -58.57 -52.98
CA GLN A 705 -44.14 -59.14 -51.90
C GLN A 705 -43.66 -58.04 -50.94
N ALA A 706 -43.27 -56.89 -51.48
CA ALA A 706 -42.91 -55.72 -50.68
C ALA A 706 -44.08 -55.26 -49.81
N LYS A 707 -45.29 -55.16 -50.39
CA LYS A 707 -46.51 -54.77 -49.67
C LYS A 707 -46.84 -55.73 -48.53
N GLU A 708 -46.76 -57.03 -48.77
CA GLU A 708 -47.00 -58.05 -47.73
C GLU A 708 -46.04 -57.88 -46.55
N LYS A 709 -44.74 -57.71 -46.84
CA LYS A 709 -43.71 -57.54 -45.81
C LYS A 709 -43.84 -56.22 -45.06
N PHE A 710 -44.17 -55.11 -45.74
CA PHE A 710 -44.43 -53.84 -45.06
C PHE A 710 -45.68 -53.91 -44.16
N GLN A 711 -46.74 -54.62 -44.58
CA GLN A 711 -47.91 -54.83 -43.71
C GLN A 711 -47.54 -55.66 -42.48
N GLN A 712 -46.80 -56.76 -42.65
CA GLN A 712 -46.32 -57.58 -41.53
C GLN A 712 -45.45 -56.79 -40.55
N SER A 713 -44.61 -55.86 -41.04
CA SER A 713 -43.81 -54.98 -40.20
C SER A 713 -44.68 -53.96 -39.45
N ALA A 714 -45.68 -53.37 -40.12
CA ALA A 714 -46.63 -52.42 -39.52
C ALA A 714 -47.47 -53.04 -38.40
N ASP A 715 -47.85 -54.32 -38.53
CA ASP A 715 -48.67 -55.01 -37.53
C ASP A 715 -47.89 -55.30 -36.22
N LEU A 716 -46.55 -55.32 -36.28
CA LEU A 716 -45.68 -55.60 -35.13
C LEU A 716 -45.38 -54.37 -34.26
N LEU A 717 -45.42 -53.17 -34.81
CA LEU A 717 -45.14 -51.92 -34.10
C LEU A 717 -46.33 -50.97 -34.21
N ARG A 718 -46.98 -50.69 -33.07
CA ARG A 718 -48.06 -49.70 -33.01
C ARG A 718 -47.50 -48.31 -33.35
N ASP A 719 -48.26 -47.56 -34.14
CA ASP A 719 -47.97 -46.17 -34.56
C ASP A 719 -46.72 -45.99 -35.45
N ASP A 720 -46.22 -47.06 -36.07
CA ASP A 720 -45.11 -47.00 -37.03
C ASP A 720 -45.56 -46.55 -38.43
N GLN A 721 -45.20 -45.33 -38.82
CA GLN A 721 -45.62 -44.73 -40.09
C GLN A 721 -44.72 -45.07 -41.28
N LEU A 722 -43.50 -45.55 -41.04
CA LEU A 722 -42.55 -45.84 -42.11
C LEU A 722 -43.03 -46.98 -43.06
N PRO A 723 -43.60 -48.09 -42.56
CA PRO A 723 -44.22 -49.08 -43.44
C PRO A 723 -45.43 -48.53 -44.22
N ALA A 724 -46.25 -47.66 -43.61
CA ALA A 724 -47.42 -47.06 -44.25
C ALA A 724 -47.05 -46.20 -45.46
N PHE A 725 -45.92 -45.48 -45.35
CA PHE A 725 -45.31 -44.76 -46.47
C PHE A 725 -45.02 -45.71 -47.65
N TYR A 726 -44.33 -46.81 -47.40
CA TYR A 726 -44.00 -47.77 -48.45
C TYR A 726 -45.20 -48.54 -49.00
N LEU A 727 -46.22 -48.83 -48.19
CA LEU A 727 -47.49 -49.40 -48.67
C LEU A 727 -48.15 -48.48 -49.72
N THR A 728 -48.12 -47.17 -49.46
CA THR A 728 -48.66 -46.16 -50.39
C THR A 728 -47.84 -46.07 -51.67
N ILE A 729 -46.51 -46.10 -51.58
CA ILE A 729 -45.63 -46.09 -52.77
C ILE A 729 -45.76 -47.37 -53.58
N CYS A 730 -45.80 -48.55 -52.95
CA CYS A 730 -45.99 -49.83 -53.63
C CYS A 730 -47.29 -49.82 -54.46
N GLU A 731 -48.39 -49.27 -53.93
CA GLU A 731 -49.65 -49.12 -54.68
C GLU A 731 -49.52 -48.14 -55.85
N ARG A 732 -48.78 -47.03 -55.66
CA ARG A 732 -48.52 -46.07 -56.73
C ARG A 732 -47.67 -46.68 -57.84
N TYR A 733 -46.56 -47.31 -57.52
CA TYR A 733 -45.64 -47.93 -58.48
C TYR A 733 -46.21 -49.18 -59.14
N LYS A 734 -47.18 -49.85 -58.51
CA LYS A 734 -47.96 -50.90 -59.18
C LYS A 734 -48.87 -50.35 -60.28
N LYS A 735 -49.41 -49.14 -60.11
CA LYS A 735 -50.26 -48.45 -61.11
C LYS A 735 -49.45 -47.71 -62.17
N GLN A 736 -48.33 -47.11 -61.77
CA GLN A 736 -47.42 -46.34 -62.61
C GLN A 736 -45.97 -46.74 -62.26
N PRO A 737 -45.43 -47.80 -62.89
CA PRO A 737 -44.10 -48.30 -62.56
C PRO A 737 -43.02 -47.28 -62.95
N PRO A 738 -41.94 -47.17 -62.17
CA PRO A 738 -40.80 -46.33 -62.51
C PRO A 738 -40.05 -46.90 -63.73
N ASP A 739 -39.30 -46.02 -64.41
CA ASP A 739 -38.53 -46.36 -65.62
C ASP A 739 -37.58 -47.57 -65.42
N GLU A 740 -37.21 -48.25 -66.50
CA GLU A 740 -36.25 -49.37 -66.49
C GLU A 740 -34.90 -48.97 -65.91
N THR A 741 -34.49 -47.70 -66.04
CA THR A 741 -33.25 -47.17 -65.45
C THR A 741 -33.31 -46.86 -63.95
N TRP A 742 -34.46 -47.07 -63.30
CA TRP A 742 -34.65 -46.76 -61.89
C TRP A 742 -33.77 -47.61 -60.97
N LYS A 743 -32.97 -46.94 -60.15
CA LYS A 743 -31.96 -47.53 -59.24
C LYS A 743 -32.44 -47.74 -57.81
N GLY A 744 -33.76 -47.84 -57.59
CA GLY A 744 -34.31 -48.20 -56.28
C GLY A 744 -34.32 -47.05 -55.24
N PHE A 745 -34.23 -45.79 -55.68
CA PHE A 745 -34.35 -44.62 -54.80
C PHE A 745 -35.69 -43.91 -54.99
N VAL A 746 -36.19 -43.24 -53.96
CA VAL A 746 -37.43 -42.44 -54.04
C VAL A 746 -37.06 -40.96 -54.20
N GLU A 747 -37.65 -40.31 -55.21
CA GLU A 747 -37.52 -38.87 -55.40
C GLU A 747 -38.67 -38.13 -54.69
N LEU A 748 -38.32 -37.10 -53.92
CA LEU A 748 -39.31 -36.27 -53.21
C LEU A 748 -39.67 -35.04 -54.06
N GLU A 749 -40.91 -34.96 -54.52
CA GLU A 749 -41.42 -33.84 -55.33
C GLU A 749 -41.84 -32.62 -54.48
N GLU A 750 -42.26 -32.86 -53.22
CA GLU A 750 -42.69 -31.82 -52.28
C GLU A 750 -41.62 -31.44 -51.24
N LYS A 751 -41.80 -30.25 -50.63
CA LYS A 751 -40.83 -29.56 -49.78
C LYS A 751 -40.82 -30.08 -48.35
#